data_AF-A0ABD3AMQ1-F1
#
_entry.id   AF-A0ABD3AMQ1-F1
#
_cell.length_a   1.000
_cell.length_b   1.000
_cell.length_c   1.000
_cell.angle_alpha   90.00
_cell.angle_beta   90.00
_cell.angle_gamma   90.00
#
_symmetry.space_group_name_H-M   'P 1'
#
loop_
_entity.id
_entity.type
_entity.pdbx_description
1 polymer ?
#
loop_
_entity_poly.entity_id
_entity_poly.type
_entity_poly.pdbx_seq_one_letter_code
_entity_poly.pdbx_strand_id
1 'polypeptide(L)'
;MAKRPVGVTLEVGNDGVAVISINNPPVNSLAIPILAGIKEKFEEAFKRDDVKALVVFGQGGKFSGGFDINVFGHVHKTGDNSVLPDVSIDLLVNTIGDGKKPAVAAVEGLALGGGLELAMGCHARIAAPRAQLGLPELTLGVIPGFGGTQLLPRLVGLSKAIEIMLLSKSITSEEGKKAGLIDEIASSSELLNVARHWALDIAERRKPWLRTLHRTDKLGSLAEARNILKMARQQAKQIAGNMPQHQACLDAIEEGVVHGAYSGVLREEKLFKELVLSDTSKGLVHIFFAQRTTSKVPNVTDIGLKPRPVKKVAVIGGGLMGSGIATALILSNIYVVLKEVNSEYLLKGIKAIEANVRGLVSRKKLAEDKAEKTLSLLKGALDYSEFKDVDMVIEAVVENISLKQKLFSEFEKVCPPHCILATNTSTIDLNLVGERTKSQDRIVGAHFFSPAHVMPLLEIVRTEKTSAQVIVDLMTVGKIIKKVPVVVGNCTGFAVNRAFFPYNQGAQFLLHLGVDPFRIDQLISDFGLPMGPFQLQDLAGYGVAVAVKKIFASAFAGRTFDSSLIDLLIKSGRNGKNNGKGYYIYEKGSKPKPDPSVLPIIEESRKLANVMPGGKPISVTDREIVEMVLFPVVNESCRVLEEGIVIRASDLDVASVLGMSFPSYRGGIIFWADTVGADYIYRNLKKWSEAYGSFYKPSRFLEERAKRGIPLSAPISTSSATNSRL
;
A
#
# COMPACT_ATOMS: atom_id res chain seq x y z
N MET A 1 -14.13 22.38 25.24
CA MET A 1 -13.82 21.23 26.11
C MET A 1 -12.32 21.20 26.35
N ALA A 2 -11.87 21.27 27.60
CA ALA A 2 -10.46 21.11 27.93
C ALA A 2 -9.96 19.75 27.42
N LYS A 3 -8.79 19.71 26.78
CA LYS A 3 -8.17 18.44 26.34
C LYS A 3 -7.86 17.62 27.59
N ARG A 4 -8.51 16.47 27.76
CA ARG A 4 -8.15 15.50 28.80
C ARG A 4 -6.68 15.11 28.63
N PRO A 5 -5.90 14.98 29.72
CA PRO A 5 -4.49 14.64 29.64
C PRO A 5 -4.30 13.28 28.95
N VAL A 6 -3.23 13.16 28.17
CA VAL A 6 -2.81 11.89 27.57
C VAL A 6 -2.37 10.95 28.69
N GLY A 7 -2.85 9.71 28.69
CA GLY A 7 -2.50 8.74 29.71
C GLY A 7 -3.60 7.71 29.95
N VAL A 8 -3.48 7.04 31.10
CA VAL A 8 -4.41 6.02 31.57
C VAL A 8 -4.96 6.47 32.92
N THR A 9 -6.28 6.40 33.07
CA THR A 9 -6.98 6.84 34.28
C THR A 9 -7.84 5.72 34.85
N LEU A 10 -8.08 5.76 36.15
CA LEU A 10 -8.92 4.81 36.88
C LEU A 10 -10.02 5.60 37.59
N GLU A 11 -11.29 5.29 37.31
CA GLU A 11 -12.45 5.85 38.01
C GLU A 11 -13.29 4.71 38.59
N VAL A 12 -13.53 4.73 39.90
CA VAL A 12 -14.37 3.72 40.58
C VAL A 12 -15.79 4.28 40.69
N GLY A 13 -16.75 3.58 40.09
CA GLY A 13 -18.16 3.98 40.25
C GLY A 13 -18.79 3.39 41.50
N ASN A 14 -19.95 3.94 41.87
CA ASN A 14 -20.66 3.60 43.12
C ASN A 14 -21.11 2.13 43.22
N ASP A 15 -21.16 1.41 42.10
CA ASP A 15 -21.46 -0.03 42.03
C ASP A 15 -20.24 -0.92 42.37
N GLY A 16 -19.05 -0.32 42.55
CA GLY A 16 -17.78 -1.01 42.79
C GLY A 16 -17.06 -1.43 41.50
N VAL A 17 -17.47 -0.98 40.31
CA VAL A 17 -16.76 -1.25 39.06
C VAL A 17 -15.80 -0.12 38.74
N ALA A 18 -14.53 -0.47 38.60
CA ALA A 18 -13.48 0.46 38.19
C ALA A 18 -13.38 0.53 36.66
N VAL A 19 -13.36 1.73 36.09
CA VAL A 19 -13.17 1.97 34.65
C VAL A 19 -11.75 2.45 34.41
N ILE A 20 -10.97 1.62 33.71
CA ILE A 20 -9.66 1.98 33.19
C ILE A 20 -9.86 2.61 31.81
N SER A 21 -9.64 3.93 31.73
CA SER A 21 -9.79 4.70 30.49
C SER A 21 -8.44 4.98 29.84
N ILE A 22 -8.27 4.54 28.60
CA ILE A 22 -7.11 4.82 27.74
C ILE A 22 -7.39 6.09 26.94
N ASN A 23 -6.51 7.09 27.03
CA ASN A 23 -6.59 8.32 26.24
C ASN A 23 -5.24 8.66 25.62
N ASN A 24 -5.04 8.25 24.35
CA ASN A 24 -3.85 8.58 23.57
C ASN A 24 -4.23 8.87 22.10
N PRO A 25 -4.83 10.04 21.81
CA PRO A 25 -5.32 10.38 20.48
C PRO A 25 -4.20 10.35 19.42
N PRO A 26 -4.52 10.07 18.15
CA PRO A 26 -5.87 10.04 17.57
C PRO A 26 -6.55 8.66 17.56
N VAL A 27 -5.85 7.60 17.96
CA VAL A 27 -6.34 6.20 17.85
C VAL A 27 -6.12 5.37 19.11
N ASN A 28 -5.72 5.97 20.23
CA ASN A 28 -5.34 5.28 21.46
C ASN A 28 -4.24 4.24 21.19
N SER A 29 -3.12 4.68 20.59
CA SER A 29 -1.98 3.81 20.36
C SER A 29 -1.38 3.37 21.71
N LEU A 30 -1.02 2.09 21.80
CA LEU A 30 -0.42 1.49 22.98
C LEU A 30 1.09 1.77 22.98
N ALA A 31 1.44 3.03 23.21
CA ALA A 31 2.82 3.44 23.46
C ALA A 31 3.30 2.85 24.80
N ILE A 32 4.62 2.74 24.99
CA ILE A 32 5.23 2.15 26.20
C ILE A 32 4.66 2.76 27.50
N PRO A 33 4.53 4.10 27.66
CA PRO A 33 3.94 4.68 28.87
C PRO A 33 2.46 4.34 29.06
N ILE A 34 1.71 4.13 27.98
CA ILE A 34 0.29 3.73 28.05
C ILE A 34 0.19 2.29 28.53
N LEU A 35 1.02 1.38 28.02
CA LEU A 35 1.08 0.00 28.49
C LEU A 35 1.43 -0.09 29.98
N ALA A 36 2.46 0.66 30.41
CA ALA A 36 2.84 0.77 31.81
C ALA A 36 1.69 1.32 32.68
N GLY A 37 1.01 2.38 32.21
CA GLY A 37 -0.13 2.95 32.91
C GLY A 37 -1.32 1.99 33.02
N ILE A 38 -1.60 1.18 31.98
CA ILE A 38 -2.64 0.14 32.06
C ILE A 38 -2.27 -0.85 33.16
N LYS A 39 -1.04 -1.37 33.16
CA LYS A 39 -0.56 -2.31 34.18
C LYS A 39 -0.73 -1.73 35.59
N GLU A 40 -0.23 -0.51 35.80
CA GLU A 40 -0.32 0.20 37.08
C GLU A 40 -1.78 0.31 37.56
N LYS A 41 -2.72 0.67 36.67
CA LYS A 41 -4.13 0.82 37.04
C LYS A 41 -4.84 -0.50 37.32
N PHE A 42 -4.44 -1.59 36.69
CA PHE A 42 -4.88 -2.93 37.08
C PHE A 42 -4.37 -3.31 38.48
N GLU A 43 -3.07 -3.11 38.74
CA GLU A 43 -2.48 -3.40 40.04
C GLU A 43 -3.06 -2.54 41.17
N GLU A 44 -3.31 -1.25 40.91
CA GLU A 44 -4.00 -0.33 41.82
C GLU A 44 -5.40 -0.86 42.15
N ALA A 45 -6.20 -1.18 41.13
CA ALA A 45 -7.55 -1.70 41.30
C ALA A 45 -7.60 -3.04 42.05
N PHE A 46 -6.59 -3.90 41.91
CA PHE A 46 -6.51 -5.15 42.67
C PHE A 46 -6.23 -4.96 44.16
N LYS A 47 -5.56 -3.87 44.56
CA LYS A 47 -5.26 -3.53 45.96
C LYS A 47 -6.41 -2.83 46.70
N ARG A 48 -7.41 -2.36 45.96
CA ARG A 48 -8.53 -1.56 46.46
C ARG A 48 -9.74 -2.40 46.87
N ASP A 49 -10.19 -2.33 48.12
CA ASP A 49 -11.34 -3.12 48.58
C ASP A 49 -12.69 -2.62 48.03
N ASP A 50 -12.77 -1.36 47.63
CA ASP A 50 -13.97 -0.75 47.03
C ASP A 50 -14.20 -1.18 45.57
N VAL A 51 -13.25 -1.89 44.97
CA VAL A 51 -13.33 -2.40 43.58
C VAL A 51 -13.69 -3.88 43.57
N LYS A 52 -14.80 -4.23 42.90
CA LYS A 52 -15.28 -5.60 42.69
C LYS A 52 -14.89 -6.16 41.32
N ALA A 53 -14.89 -5.32 40.29
CA ALA A 53 -14.62 -5.70 38.91
C ALA A 53 -14.06 -4.50 38.11
N LEU A 54 -13.52 -4.77 36.92
CA LEU A 54 -12.92 -3.75 36.05
C LEU A 54 -13.57 -3.71 34.66
N VAL A 55 -13.58 -2.53 34.05
CA VAL A 55 -13.87 -2.31 32.63
C VAL A 55 -12.71 -1.55 32.00
N VAL A 56 -12.21 -2.01 30.86
CA VAL A 56 -11.22 -1.29 30.04
C VAL A 56 -11.95 -0.60 28.90
N PHE A 57 -11.69 0.70 28.70
CA PHE A 57 -12.37 1.53 27.70
C PHE A 57 -11.40 2.50 27.02
N GLY A 58 -11.59 2.76 25.72
CA GLY A 58 -10.82 3.75 24.98
C GLY A 58 -11.61 5.04 24.77
N GLN A 59 -11.02 6.17 25.16
CA GLN A 59 -11.64 7.49 25.02
C GLN A 59 -11.64 7.97 23.56
N GLY A 60 -12.62 8.80 23.18
CA GLY A 60 -12.66 9.39 21.83
C GLY A 60 -13.22 8.48 20.73
N GLY A 61 -14.10 7.54 21.08
CA GLY A 61 -14.85 6.70 20.14
C GLY A 61 -14.02 5.59 19.48
N LYS A 62 -12.87 5.25 20.07
CA LYS A 62 -11.96 4.21 19.57
C LYS A 62 -11.38 3.46 20.77
N PHE A 63 -11.40 2.14 20.75
CA PHE A 63 -10.76 1.35 21.80
C PHE A 63 -9.23 1.48 21.72
N SER A 64 -8.61 0.94 20.67
CA SER A 64 -7.17 1.11 20.43
C SER A 64 -6.75 0.67 19.02
N GLY A 65 -5.89 1.49 18.38
CA GLY A 65 -5.27 1.21 17.09
C GLY A 65 -4.09 0.23 17.14
N GLY A 66 -3.72 -0.28 18.31
CA GLY A 66 -2.62 -1.23 18.48
C GLY A 66 -1.33 -0.60 19.01
N PHE A 67 -0.25 -1.39 19.00
CA PHE A 67 1.06 -0.99 19.47
C PHE A 67 1.63 0.21 18.69
N ASP A 68 2.40 1.06 19.37
CA ASP A 68 3.03 2.20 18.73
C ASP A 68 4.21 1.79 17.85
N ILE A 69 3.98 1.76 16.53
CA ILE A 69 4.97 1.36 15.53
C ILE A 69 6.21 2.29 15.49
N ASN A 70 6.15 3.48 16.10
CA ASN A 70 7.35 4.33 16.23
C ASN A 70 8.48 3.64 17.00
N VAL A 71 8.14 2.70 17.91
CA VAL A 71 9.12 1.90 18.64
C VAL A 71 9.93 1.02 17.68
N PHE A 72 9.30 0.42 16.65
CA PHE A 72 10.01 -0.38 15.64
C PHE A 72 11.02 0.47 14.88
N GLY A 73 10.67 1.72 14.56
CA GLY A 73 11.60 2.66 13.93
C GLY A 73 12.86 2.94 14.76
N HIS A 74 12.77 2.89 16.10
CA HIS A 74 13.93 2.98 16.98
C HIS A 74 14.74 1.67 16.97
N VAL A 75 14.09 0.53 17.16
CA VAL A 75 14.71 -0.80 17.13
C VAL A 75 15.46 -1.05 15.82
N HIS A 76 14.87 -0.70 14.67
CA HIS A 76 15.50 -0.88 13.36
C HIS A 76 16.77 -0.04 13.18
N LYS A 77 16.85 1.12 13.85
CA LYS A 77 18.01 2.02 13.78
C LYS A 77 19.13 1.60 14.73
N THR A 78 18.79 1.17 15.94
CA THR A 78 19.77 0.83 16.99
C THR A 78 20.16 -0.64 16.96
N GLY A 79 19.31 -1.50 16.42
CA GLY A 79 19.41 -2.95 16.57
C GLY A 79 19.04 -3.45 17.98
N ASP A 80 18.70 -2.55 18.89
CA ASP A 80 18.38 -2.88 20.28
C ASP A 80 16.89 -3.19 20.42
N ASN A 81 16.58 -4.47 20.64
CA ASN A 81 15.21 -4.94 20.87
C ASN A 81 14.86 -5.07 22.37
N SER A 82 15.78 -4.74 23.29
CA SER A 82 15.52 -4.77 24.74
C SER A 82 14.50 -3.71 25.18
N VAL A 83 14.31 -2.67 24.36
CA VAL A 83 13.30 -1.63 24.54
C VAL A 83 11.86 -2.13 24.33
N LEU A 84 11.68 -3.33 23.76
CA LEU A 84 10.36 -3.94 23.57
C LEU A 84 9.89 -4.57 24.89
N PRO A 85 8.79 -4.08 25.49
CA PRO A 85 8.26 -4.66 26.71
C PRO A 85 7.72 -6.07 26.47
N ASP A 86 7.88 -6.97 27.45
CA ASP A 86 7.17 -8.25 27.46
C ASP A 86 5.71 -8.01 27.86
N VAL A 87 4.90 -7.61 26.90
CA VAL A 87 3.48 -7.33 27.13
C VAL A 87 2.67 -8.61 27.23
N SER A 88 3.06 -9.66 26.50
CA SER A 88 2.32 -10.90 26.40
C SER A 88 2.21 -11.62 27.75
N ILE A 89 3.30 -11.75 28.49
CA ILE A 89 3.31 -12.49 29.76
C ILE A 89 2.99 -11.55 30.91
N ASP A 90 3.71 -10.43 31.03
CA ASP A 90 3.62 -9.55 32.20
C ASP A 90 2.24 -8.87 32.31
N LEU A 91 1.79 -8.22 31.24
CA LEU A 91 0.50 -7.52 31.25
C LEU A 91 -0.67 -8.46 30.95
N LEU A 92 -0.62 -9.18 29.84
CA LEU A 92 -1.80 -9.91 29.34
C LEU A 92 -2.09 -11.17 30.14
N VAL A 93 -1.10 -12.05 30.33
CA VAL A 93 -1.29 -13.30 31.09
C VAL A 93 -1.35 -13.02 32.59
N ASN A 94 -0.28 -12.48 33.18
CA ASN A 94 -0.13 -12.39 34.62
C ASN A 94 -1.04 -11.32 35.25
N THR A 95 -1.11 -10.14 34.64
CA THR A 95 -1.86 -9.01 35.24
C THR A 95 -3.36 -9.08 34.90
N ILE A 96 -3.73 -9.25 33.64
CA ILE A 96 -5.13 -9.19 33.21
C ILE A 96 -5.79 -10.58 33.31
N GLY A 97 -5.23 -11.60 32.64
CA GLY A 97 -5.84 -12.94 32.53
C GLY A 97 -5.89 -13.70 33.86
N ASP A 98 -4.82 -13.65 34.64
CA ASP A 98 -4.72 -14.26 35.97
C ASP A 98 -5.06 -13.28 37.11
N GLY A 99 -5.61 -12.11 36.75
CA GLY A 99 -5.97 -11.04 37.68
C GLY A 99 -6.92 -11.48 38.78
N LYS A 100 -6.84 -10.81 39.94
CA LYS A 100 -7.64 -11.13 41.14
C LYS A 100 -9.11 -10.69 41.06
N LYS A 101 -9.47 -9.92 40.03
CA LYS A 101 -10.81 -9.38 39.81
C LYS A 101 -11.15 -9.45 38.32
N PRO A 102 -12.41 -9.74 37.94
CA PRO A 102 -12.76 -9.88 36.53
C PRO A 102 -12.69 -8.54 35.81
N ALA A 103 -12.40 -8.61 34.51
CA ALA A 103 -12.16 -7.46 33.66
C ALA A 103 -12.91 -7.63 32.33
N VAL A 104 -13.60 -6.58 31.89
CA VAL A 104 -14.38 -6.57 30.63
C VAL A 104 -13.87 -5.47 29.71
N ALA A 105 -13.65 -5.78 28.44
CA ALA A 105 -13.30 -4.78 27.43
C ALA A 105 -14.57 -4.15 26.83
N ALA A 106 -14.69 -2.82 26.88
CA ALA A 106 -15.73 -2.04 26.24
C ALA A 106 -15.20 -1.43 24.93
N VAL A 107 -15.47 -2.11 23.81
CA VAL A 107 -14.85 -1.84 22.51
C VAL A 107 -15.72 -0.93 21.64
N GLU A 108 -15.29 0.31 21.45
CA GLU A 108 -15.91 1.24 20.50
C GLU A 108 -15.01 1.49 19.29
N GLY A 109 -15.59 1.64 18.10
CA GLY A 109 -14.90 2.08 16.87
C GLY A 109 -13.93 1.05 16.28
N LEU A 110 -12.76 0.87 16.91
CA LEU A 110 -11.74 -0.07 16.46
C LEU A 110 -10.94 -0.66 17.63
N ALA A 111 -10.60 -1.95 17.51
CA ALA A 111 -9.60 -2.65 18.30
C ALA A 111 -8.71 -3.43 17.30
N LEU A 112 -7.52 -2.90 17.04
CA LEU A 112 -6.60 -3.45 16.04
C LEU A 112 -5.27 -3.84 16.69
N GLY A 113 -4.70 -4.94 16.22
CA GLY A 113 -3.43 -5.47 16.68
C GLY A 113 -3.38 -5.66 18.20
N GLY A 114 -2.34 -5.13 18.84
CA GLY A 114 -2.23 -5.08 20.31
C GLY A 114 -3.47 -4.56 21.05
N GLY A 115 -4.30 -3.72 20.40
CA GLY A 115 -5.57 -3.27 20.95
C GLY A 115 -6.63 -4.38 20.99
N LEU A 116 -6.70 -5.22 19.96
CA LEU A 116 -7.55 -6.42 20.00
C LEU A 116 -6.99 -7.45 20.99
N GLU A 117 -5.67 -7.62 21.04
CA GLU A 117 -5.02 -8.54 22.00
C GLU A 117 -5.33 -8.13 23.45
N LEU A 118 -5.27 -6.83 23.77
CA LEU A 118 -5.71 -6.28 25.06
C LEU A 118 -7.17 -6.63 25.38
N ALA A 119 -8.07 -6.48 24.40
CA ALA A 119 -9.47 -6.83 24.57
C ALA A 119 -9.69 -8.35 24.75
N MET A 120 -8.91 -9.18 24.06
CA MET A 120 -8.97 -10.65 24.18
C MET A 120 -8.37 -11.18 25.49
N GLY A 121 -7.42 -10.45 26.09
CA GLY A 121 -6.89 -10.73 27.42
C GLY A 121 -7.92 -10.52 28.54
N CYS A 122 -8.90 -9.64 28.33
CA CYS A 122 -10.02 -9.47 29.25
C CYS A 122 -10.93 -10.71 29.28
N HIS A 123 -11.71 -10.86 30.35
CA HIS A 123 -12.58 -12.01 30.58
C HIS A 123 -13.85 -11.98 29.71
N ALA A 124 -14.30 -10.78 29.30
CA ALA A 124 -15.36 -10.61 28.30
C ALA A 124 -15.13 -9.35 27.45
N ARG A 125 -15.80 -9.27 26.30
CA ARG A 125 -15.75 -8.17 25.33
C ARG A 125 -17.16 -7.75 24.95
N ILE A 126 -17.50 -6.49 25.22
CA ILE A 126 -18.74 -5.85 24.78
C ILE A 126 -18.37 -4.82 23.73
N ALA A 127 -19.06 -4.80 22.58
CA ALA A 127 -18.69 -3.92 21.48
C ALA A 127 -19.85 -3.02 21.01
N ALA A 128 -19.51 -1.82 20.54
CA ALA A 128 -20.44 -1.00 19.76
C ALA A 128 -20.63 -1.57 18.34
N PRO A 129 -21.78 -1.33 17.67
CA PRO A 129 -22.03 -1.79 16.31
C PRO A 129 -20.95 -1.34 15.32
N ARG A 130 -20.63 -2.21 14.37
CA ARG A 130 -19.62 -1.99 13.32
C ARG A 130 -18.21 -1.68 13.83
N ALA A 131 -17.88 -2.01 15.08
CA ALA A 131 -16.50 -1.89 15.56
C ALA A 131 -15.57 -2.80 14.73
N GLN A 132 -14.39 -2.31 14.35
CA GLN A 132 -13.42 -3.08 13.56
C GLN A 132 -12.47 -3.86 14.47
N LEU A 133 -12.38 -5.17 14.26
CA LEU A 133 -11.59 -6.10 15.07
C LEU A 133 -10.61 -6.85 14.16
N GLY A 134 -9.30 -6.72 14.37
CA GLY A 134 -8.32 -7.47 13.56
C GLY A 134 -6.89 -7.46 14.09
N LEU A 135 -6.07 -8.37 13.56
CA LEU A 135 -4.63 -8.50 13.87
C LEU A 135 -3.82 -8.27 12.58
N PRO A 136 -3.44 -7.02 12.26
CA PRO A 136 -2.80 -6.65 11.00
C PRO A 136 -1.26 -6.79 11.02
N GLU A 137 -0.67 -7.39 12.05
CA GLU A 137 0.78 -7.43 12.31
C GLU A 137 1.62 -7.95 11.14
N LEU A 138 1.11 -8.93 10.38
CA LEU A 138 1.86 -9.51 9.26
C LEU A 138 2.15 -8.48 8.16
N THR A 139 1.34 -7.40 8.07
CA THR A 139 1.57 -6.28 7.15
C THR A 139 2.78 -5.42 7.53
N LEU A 140 3.31 -5.59 8.74
CA LEU A 140 4.50 -4.92 9.27
C LEU A 140 5.72 -5.85 9.38
N GLY A 141 5.60 -7.09 8.88
CA GLY A 141 6.70 -8.06 8.92
C GLY A 141 6.88 -8.74 10.27
N VAL A 142 5.92 -8.61 11.17
CA VAL A 142 5.93 -9.20 12.52
C VAL A 142 4.67 -10.03 12.72
N ILE A 143 4.58 -10.76 13.84
CA ILE A 143 3.39 -11.52 14.24
C ILE A 143 2.66 -10.79 15.39
N PRO A 144 1.41 -11.16 15.75
CA PRO A 144 0.83 -10.73 17.03
C PRO A 144 1.80 -11.04 18.16
N GLY A 145 1.93 -10.12 19.13
CA GLY A 145 2.99 -10.18 20.14
C GLY A 145 2.49 -10.01 21.57
N PHE A 146 1.18 -9.84 21.79
CA PHE A 146 0.52 -9.69 23.09
C PHE A 146 -0.38 -10.91 23.38
N GLY A 147 0.00 -12.09 22.91
CA GLY A 147 -0.73 -13.35 23.03
C GLY A 147 -1.74 -13.62 21.93
N GLY A 148 -1.85 -12.78 20.90
CA GLY A 148 -2.87 -12.87 19.85
C GLY A 148 -2.88 -14.20 19.09
N THR A 149 -1.69 -14.80 18.85
CA THR A 149 -1.58 -16.13 18.23
C THR A 149 -2.19 -17.24 19.09
N GLN A 150 -2.37 -16.99 20.38
CA GLN A 150 -2.92 -17.95 21.35
C GLN A 150 -4.36 -17.63 21.73
N LEU A 151 -4.68 -16.36 21.93
CA LEU A 151 -5.99 -15.90 22.39
C LEU A 151 -7.05 -16.03 21.29
N LEU A 152 -6.73 -15.62 20.06
CA LEU A 152 -7.72 -15.60 18.97
C LEU A 152 -8.19 -17.01 18.59
N PRO A 153 -7.33 -18.02 18.36
CA PRO A 153 -7.78 -19.39 18.07
C PRO A 153 -8.70 -19.99 19.13
N ARG A 154 -8.50 -19.61 20.40
CA ARG A 154 -9.30 -20.07 21.53
C ARG A 154 -10.66 -19.39 21.63
N LEU A 155 -10.82 -18.21 21.04
CA LEU A 155 -12.09 -17.47 20.99
C LEU A 155 -12.93 -17.78 19.76
N VAL A 156 -12.31 -17.88 18.57
CA VAL A 156 -13.04 -18.01 17.29
C VAL A 156 -12.81 -19.34 16.56
N GLY A 157 -11.97 -20.21 17.12
CA GLY A 157 -11.53 -21.44 16.48
C GLY A 157 -10.36 -21.22 15.51
N LEU A 158 -9.61 -22.30 15.27
CA LEU A 158 -8.32 -22.25 14.58
C LEU A 158 -8.41 -21.71 13.14
N SER A 159 -9.37 -22.20 12.36
CA SER A 159 -9.54 -21.81 10.95
C SER A 159 -9.81 -20.30 10.79
N LYS A 160 -10.77 -19.76 11.57
CA LYS A 160 -11.12 -18.34 11.50
C LYS A 160 -10.01 -17.44 12.05
N ALA A 161 -9.30 -17.87 13.09
CA ALA A 161 -8.16 -17.13 13.62
C ALA A 161 -7.02 -17.02 12.61
N ILE A 162 -6.67 -18.13 11.95
CA ILE A 162 -5.68 -18.17 10.87
C ILE A 162 -6.11 -17.27 9.71
N GLU A 163 -7.39 -17.32 9.30
CA GLU A 163 -7.93 -16.44 8.26
C GLU A 163 -7.73 -14.95 8.61
N ILE A 164 -8.10 -14.54 9.82
CA ILE A 164 -7.97 -13.14 10.27
C ILE A 164 -6.50 -12.68 10.26
N MET A 165 -5.59 -13.50 10.81
CA MET A 165 -4.16 -13.17 10.91
C MET A 165 -3.46 -13.19 9.55
N LEU A 166 -3.58 -14.28 8.78
CA LEU A 166 -2.91 -14.43 7.49
C LEU A 166 -3.41 -13.44 6.44
N LEU A 167 -4.68 -13.05 6.48
CA LEU A 167 -5.21 -12.02 5.58
C LEU A 167 -4.97 -10.60 6.12
N SER A 168 -4.63 -10.46 7.40
CA SER A 168 -4.49 -9.16 8.09
C SER A 168 -5.71 -8.25 7.87
N LYS A 169 -6.91 -8.84 7.90
CA LYS A 169 -8.19 -8.14 7.67
C LYS A 169 -8.98 -8.05 8.96
N SER A 170 -9.64 -6.92 9.15
CA SER A 170 -10.60 -6.73 10.23
C SER A 170 -11.95 -7.36 9.91
N ILE A 171 -12.59 -7.93 10.92
CA ILE A 171 -14.02 -8.28 10.93
C ILE A 171 -14.82 -7.23 11.71
N THR A 172 -16.13 -7.17 11.52
CA THR A 172 -16.99 -6.27 12.31
C THR A 172 -17.37 -6.90 13.64
N SER A 173 -17.88 -6.11 14.59
CA SER A 173 -18.42 -6.60 15.87
C SER A 173 -19.53 -7.63 15.69
N GLU A 174 -20.38 -7.52 14.67
CA GLU A 174 -21.45 -8.47 14.37
C GLU A 174 -20.89 -9.83 13.91
N GLU A 175 -19.92 -9.82 13.00
CA GLU A 175 -19.19 -11.03 12.61
C GLU A 175 -18.41 -11.62 13.79
N GLY A 176 -17.80 -10.75 14.60
CA GLY A 176 -17.11 -11.11 15.84
C GLY A 176 -18.02 -11.77 16.86
N LYS A 177 -19.25 -11.30 17.04
CA LYS A 177 -20.24 -11.92 17.92
C LYS A 177 -20.62 -13.31 17.43
N LYS A 178 -20.88 -13.45 16.12
CA LYS A 178 -21.17 -14.76 15.50
C LYS A 178 -20.02 -15.75 15.65
N ALA A 179 -18.77 -15.30 15.56
CA ALA A 179 -17.58 -16.14 15.73
C ALA A 179 -17.25 -16.45 17.21
N GLY A 180 -17.79 -15.67 18.15
CA GLY A 180 -17.50 -15.75 19.58
C GLY A 180 -16.29 -14.94 20.05
N LEU A 181 -15.84 -13.98 19.24
CA LEU A 181 -14.87 -12.95 19.64
C LEU A 181 -15.51 -11.88 20.54
N ILE A 182 -16.75 -11.50 20.25
CA ILE A 182 -17.53 -10.53 21.03
C ILE A 182 -18.62 -11.26 21.79
N ASP A 183 -18.75 -10.95 23.07
CA ASP A 183 -19.74 -11.57 23.96
C ASP A 183 -21.10 -10.88 23.83
N GLU A 184 -21.13 -9.55 23.71
CA GLU A 184 -22.37 -8.79 23.51
C GLU A 184 -22.16 -7.51 22.69
N ILE A 185 -23.20 -7.04 22.00
CA ILE A 185 -23.22 -5.78 21.26
C ILE A 185 -24.19 -4.81 21.95
N ALA A 186 -23.71 -3.63 22.30
CA ALA A 186 -24.49 -2.56 22.92
C ALA A 186 -24.34 -1.26 22.12
N SER A 187 -25.33 -0.38 22.14
CA SER A 187 -25.18 0.95 21.50
C SER A 187 -24.02 1.72 22.11
N SER A 188 -23.41 2.65 21.36
CA SER A 188 -22.33 3.50 21.89
C SER A 188 -22.70 4.20 23.19
N SER A 189 -23.95 4.64 23.35
CA SER A 189 -24.41 5.32 24.57
C SER A 189 -24.51 4.39 25.78
N GLU A 190 -24.84 3.11 25.57
CA GLU A 190 -25.02 2.12 26.65
C GLU A 190 -23.79 1.22 26.86
N LEU A 191 -22.76 1.34 26.01
CA LEU A 191 -21.61 0.44 25.98
C LEU A 191 -20.94 0.28 27.35
N LEU A 192 -20.65 1.40 28.02
CA LEU A 192 -20.04 1.38 29.35
C LEU A 192 -20.97 0.78 30.40
N ASN A 193 -22.27 1.12 30.37
CA ASN A 193 -23.25 0.57 31.31
C ASN A 193 -23.32 -0.94 31.17
N VAL A 194 -23.50 -1.46 29.96
CA VAL A 194 -23.58 -2.90 29.69
C VAL A 194 -22.28 -3.61 30.09
N ALA A 195 -21.12 -3.03 29.79
CA ALA A 195 -19.84 -3.61 30.20
C ALA A 195 -19.67 -3.69 31.72
N ARG A 196 -20.12 -2.66 32.46
CA ARG A 196 -20.07 -2.65 33.93
C ARG A 196 -20.98 -3.71 34.54
N HIS A 197 -22.22 -3.81 34.05
CA HIS A 197 -23.14 -4.86 34.49
C HIS A 197 -22.58 -6.26 34.21
N TRP A 198 -21.99 -6.47 33.03
CA TRP A 198 -21.35 -7.74 32.68
C TRP A 198 -20.17 -8.06 33.61
N ALA A 199 -19.36 -7.05 33.97
CA ALA A 199 -18.23 -7.23 34.88
C ALA A 199 -18.71 -7.65 36.29
N LEU A 200 -19.78 -7.04 36.80
CA LEU A 200 -20.41 -7.43 38.07
C LEU A 200 -21.01 -8.83 38.02
N ASP A 201 -21.69 -9.19 36.93
CA ASP A 201 -22.23 -10.53 36.74
C ASP A 201 -21.13 -11.61 36.83
N ILE A 202 -19.93 -11.33 36.32
CA ILE A 202 -18.78 -12.25 36.47
C ILE A 202 -18.29 -12.27 37.93
N ALA A 203 -18.15 -11.12 38.58
CA ALA A 203 -17.67 -11.03 39.96
C ALA A 203 -18.60 -11.77 40.94
N GLU A 204 -19.90 -11.69 40.70
CA GLU A 204 -20.95 -12.35 41.49
C GLU A 204 -21.23 -13.80 41.03
N ARG A 205 -20.44 -14.32 40.07
CA ARG A 205 -20.56 -15.68 39.51
C ARG A 205 -21.92 -15.96 38.84
N ARG A 206 -22.66 -14.92 38.44
CA ARG A 206 -23.83 -15.03 37.55
C ARG A 206 -23.43 -15.33 36.10
N LYS A 207 -22.19 -14.98 35.73
CA LYS A 207 -21.51 -15.39 34.50
C LYS A 207 -20.19 -16.09 34.82
N PRO A 208 -19.70 -16.99 33.96
CA PRO A 208 -18.47 -17.71 34.22
C PRO A 208 -17.25 -16.79 34.11
N TRP A 209 -16.32 -16.93 35.06
CA TRP A 209 -15.05 -16.23 35.04
C TRP A 209 -14.03 -17.02 34.21
N LEU A 210 -14.11 -16.88 32.89
CA LEU A 210 -13.28 -17.63 31.95
C LEU A 210 -11.99 -16.88 31.61
N ARG A 211 -10.85 -17.57 31.75
CA ARG A 211 -9.57 -17.11 31.23
C ARG A 211 -9.44 -17.57 29.79
N THR A 212 -9.35 -16.64 28.84
CA THR A 212 -9.28 -16.95 27.41
C THR A 212 -8.16 -17.93 27.08
N LEU A 213 -6.98 -17.77 27.69
CA LEU A 213 -5.81 -18.61 27.43
C LEU A 213 -6.02 -20.08 27.82
N HIS A 214 -6.89 -20.38 28.79
CA HIS A 214 -7.16 -21.73 29.26
C HIS A 214 -8.22 -22.46 28.43
N ARG A 215 -8.90 -21.76 27.51
CA ARG A 215 -9.91 -22.38 26.65
C ARG A 215 -9.27 -23.31 25.64
N THR A 216 -9.92 -24.46 25.43
CA THR A 216 -9.53 -25.45 24.41
C THR A 216 -10.73 -25.93 23.59
N ASP A 217 -11.95 -25.52 23.96
CA ASP A 217 -13.22 -25.98 23.40
C ASP A 217 -13.38 -25.72 21.90
N LYS A 218 -12.66 -24.72 21.36
CA LYS A 218 -12.70 -24.35 19.93
C LYS A 218 -11.47 -24.75 19.12
N LEU A 219 -10.48 -25.42 19.73
CA LEU A 219 -9.26 -25.82 19.02
C LEU A 219 -9.44 -27.10 18.18
N GLY A 220 -10.47 -27.90 18.48
CA GLY A 220 -10.69 -29.20 17.86
C GLY A 220 -9.71 -30.27 18.35
N SER A 221 -9.75 -31.45 17.73
CA SER A 221 -8.76 -32.50 18.01
C SER A 221 -7.39 -32.13 17.46
N LEU A 222 -6.33 -32.70 18.03
CA LEU A 222 -4.95 -32.45 17.58
C LEU A 222 -4.73 -32.84 16.10
N ALA A 223 -5.41 -33.89 15.63
CA ALA A 223 -5.35 -34.32 14.24
C ALA A 223 -6.00 -33.29 13.28
N GLU A 224 -7.17 -32.77 13.64
CA GLU A 224 -7.84 -31.71 12.87
C GLU A 224 -7.02 -30.43 12.84
N ALA A 225 -6.47 -30.02 14.00
CA ALA A 225 -5.65 -28.82 14.10
C ALA A 225 -4.40 -28.90 13.22
N ARG A 226 -3.69 -30.04 13.23
CA ARG A 226 -2.53 -30.29 12.35
C ARG A 226 -2.89 -30.22 10.87
N ASN A 227 -4.05 -30.74 10.47
CA ASN A 227 -4.52 -30.66 9.09
C ASN A 227 -4.81 -29.21 8.66
N ILE A 228 -5.49 -28.42 9.52
CA ILE A 228 -5.76 -27.00 9.28
C ILE A 228 -4.44 -26.23 9.11
N LEU A 229 -3.49 -26.42 10.02
CA LEU A 229 -2.18 -25.77 9.97
C LEU A 229 -1.38 -26.16 8.71
N LYS A 230 -1.42 -27.44 8.32
CA LYS A 230 -0.77 -27.90 7.07
C LYS A 230 -1.33 -27.19 5.83
N MET A 231 -2.66 -27.06 5.73
CA MET A 231 -3.30 -26.32 4.63
C MET A 231 -2.94 -24.83 4.67
N ALA A 232 -2.96 -24.23 5.87
CA ALA A 232 -2.58 -22.84 6.07
C ALA A 232 -1.12 -22.56 5.66
N ARG A 233 -0.19 -23.46 5.98
CA ARG A 233 1.23 -23.35 5.56
C ARG A 233 1.38 -23.38 4.04
N GLN A 234 0.63 -24.24 3.35
CA GLN A 234 0.63 -24.30 1.88
C GLN A 234 0.09 -23.01 1.28
N GLN A 235 -1.03 -22.50 1.82
CA GLN A 235 -1.60 -21.22 1.40
C GLN A 235 -0.62 -20.07 1.62
N ALA A 236 -0.01 -19.97 2.81
CA ALA A 236 0.98 -18.94 3.15
C ALA A 236 2.19 -18.97 2.20
N LYS A 237 2.69 -20.16 1.84
CA LYS A 237 3.78 -20.29 0.85
C LYS A 237 3.39 -19.77 -0.54
N GLN A 238 2.13 -19.94 -0.94
CA GLN A 238 1.64 -19.48 -2.25
C GLN A 238 1.43 -17.96 -2.29
N ILE A 239 0.91 -17.37 -1.21
CA ILE A 239 0.57 -15.93 -1.19
C ILE A 239 1.72 -15.04 -0.72
N ALA A 240 2.64 -15.59 0.07
CA ALA A 240 3.60 -14.83 0.87
C ALA A 240 4.94 -15.58 1.04
N GLY A 241 5.38 -16.33 0.02
CA GLY A 241 6.59 -17.16 0.09
C GLY A 241 7.87 -16.43 0.51
N ASN A 242 7.98 -15.13 0.21
CA ASN A 242 9.11 -14.27 0.56
C ASN A 242 8.92 -13.48 1.88
N MET A 243 7.90 -13.80 2.66
CA MET A 243 7.52 -13.09 3.89
C MET A 243 7.49 -14.08 5.07
N PRO A 244 8.63 -14.27 5.77
CA PRO A 244 8.82 -15.35 6.74
C PRO A 244 7.85 -15.28 7.93
N GLN A 245 7.38 -14.09 8.29
CA GLN A 245 6.44 -13.87 9.40
C GLN A 245 5.13 -14.66 9.24
N HIS A 246 4.71 -15.01 8.02
CA HIS A 246 3.50 -15.80 7.81
C HIS A 246 3.66 -17.24 8.30
N GLN A 247 4.82 -17.85 8.07
CA GLN A 247 5.11 -19.20 8.57
C GLN A 247 5.36 -19.15 10.09
N ALA A 248 6.11 -18.15 10.56
CA ALA A 248 6.37 -17.96 11.99
C ALA A 248 5.08 -17.78 12.81
N CYS A 249 4.07 -17.10 12.26
CA CYS A 249 2.76 -16.97 12.89
C CYS A 249 2.10 -18.36 13.10
N LEU A 250 2.15 -19.21 12.08
CA LEU A 250 1.61 -20.57 12.16
C LEU A 250 2.43 -21.45 13.12
N ASP A 251 3.74 -21.24 13.20
CA ASP A 251 4.61 -21.96 14.15
C ASP A 251 4.26 -21.60 15.60
N ALA A 252 4.02 -20.32 15.91
CA ALA A 252 3.58 -19.89 17.25
C ALA A 252 2.22 -20.50 17.61
N ILE A 253 1.27 -20.51 16.68
CA ILE A 253 -0.05 -21.13 16.89
C ILE A 253 0.10 -22.64 17.13
N GLU A 254 0.88 -23.35 16.30
CA GLU A 254 1.09 -24.79 16.43
C GLU A 254 1.70 -25.15 17.79
N GLU A 255 2.72 -24.41 18.23
CA GLU A 255 3.36 -24.61 19.54
C GLU A 255 2.32 -24.58 20.66
N GLY A 256 1.44 -23.58 20.66
CA GLY A 256 0.42 -23.44 21.70
C GLY A 256 -0.73 -24.44 21.61
N VAL A 257 -0.95 -25.06 20.45
CA VAL A 257 -1.90 -26.17 20.26
C VAL A 257 -1.31 -27.49 20.73
N VAL A 258 -0.03 -27.76 20.43
CA VAL A 258 0.63 -29.04 20.72
C VAL A 258 1.12 -29.11 22.15
N HIS A 259 1.76 -28.05 22.64
CA HIS A 259 2.48 -28.02 23.92
C HIS A 259 1.79 -27.15 24.98
N GLY A 260 0.63 -26.57 24.65
CA GLY A 260 -0.19 -25.79 25.57
C GLY A 260 0.02 -24.29 25.44
N ALA A 261 -0.99 -23.53 25.86
CA ALA A 261 -1.12 -22.11 25.56
C ALA A 261 0.07 -21.26 26.02
N TYR A 262 0.60 -21.54 27.21
CA TYR A 262 1.75 -20.80 27.76
C TYR A 262 3.03 -21.02 26.94
N SER A 263 3.28 -22.25 26.45
CA SER A 263 4.39 -22.53 25.52
C SER A 263 4.25 -21.71 24.23
N GLY A 264 3.01 -21.63 23.72
CA GLY A 264 2.68 -20.81 22.56
C GLY A 264 2.95 -19.31 22.76
N VAL A 265 2.64 -18.75 23.94
CA VAL A 265 2.91 -17.33 24.25
C VAL A 265 4.42 -17.07 24.31
N LEU A 266 5.21 -17.94 24.95
CA LEU A 266 6.67 -17.83 24.98
C LEU A 266 7.28 -17.89 23.56
N ARG A 267 6.74 -18.79 22.73
CA ARG A 267 7.18 -18.93 21.33
C ARG A 267 6.81 -17.72 20.50
N GLU A 268 5.62 -17.17 20.69
CA GLU A 268 5.16 -15.94 20.06
C GLU A 268 6.10 -14.77 20.40
N GLU A 269 6.37 -14.53 21.68
CA GLU A 269 7.23 -13.44 22.14
C GLU A 269 8.63 -13.52 21.52
N LYS A 270 9.22 -14.73 21.53
CA LYS A 270 10.53 -14.98 20.92
C LYS A 270 10.53 -14.66 19.43
N LEU A 271 9.58 -15.22 18.68
CA LEU A 271 9.50 -15.02 17.23
C LEU A 271 9.22 -13.57 16.88
N PHE A 272 8.38 -12.87 17.66
CA PHE A 272 8.12 -11.45 17.49
C PHE A 272 9.41 -10.62 17.59
N LYS A 273 10.21 -10.82 18.65
CA LYS A 273 11.48 -10.10 18.85
C LYS A 273 12.52 -10.39 17.77
N GLU A 274 12.55 -11.61 17.24
CA GLU A 274 13.41 -11.98 16.10
C GLU A 274 12.95 -11.29 14.81
N LEU A 275 11.64 -11.31 14.52
CA LEU A 275 11.07 -10.78 13.29
C LEU A 275 11.14 -9.26 13.18
N VAL A 276 11.01 -8.53 14.29
CA VAL A 276 11.16 -7.05 14.31
C VAL A 276 12.52 -6.64 13.73
N LEU A 277 13.58 -7.42 13.91
CA LEU A 277 14.92 -7.09 13.39
C LEU A 277 15.13 -7.50 11.92
N SER A 278 14.20 -8.23 11.33
CA SER A 278 14.31 -8.73 9.95
C SER A 278 14.24 -7.62 8.91
N ASP A 279 14.91 -7.81 7.77
CA ASP A 279 14.86 -6.85 6.66
C ASP A 279 13.45 -6.73 6.07
N THR A 280 12.65 -7.80 6.12
CA THR A 280 11.23 -7.78 5.76
C THR A 280 10.45 -6.79 6.63
N SER A 281 10.65 -6.82 7.96
CA SER A 281 10.00 -5.87 8.86
C SER A 281 10.49 -4.44 8.63
N LYS A 282 11.81 -4.24 8.47
CA LYS A 282 12.37 -2.92 8.14
C LYS A 282 11.73 -2.33 6.88
N GLY A 283 11.61 -3.11 5.80
CA GLY A 283 11.00 -2.67 4.55
C GLY A 283 9.51 -2.34 4.68
N LEU A 284 8.72 -3.22 5.33
CA LEU A 284 7.28 -3.01 5.52
C LEU A 284 6.98 -1.82 6.42
N VAL A 285 7.71 -1.67 7.53
CA VAL A 285 7.59 -0.54 8.46
C VAL A 285 8.01 0.77 7.78
N HIS A 286 9.07 0.76 6.96
CA HIS A 286 9.45 1.91 6.16
C HIS A 286 8.29 2.37 5.25
N ILE A 287 7.69 1.46 4.49
CA ILE A 287 6.54 1.78 3.63
C ILE A 287 5.34 2.31 4.43
N PHE A 288 5.07 1.73 5.60
CA PHE A 288 3.99 2.19 6.49
C PHE A 288 4.16 3.66 6.91
N PHE A 289 5.38 4.10 7.23
CA PHE A 289 5.68 5.50 7.57
C PHE A 289 5.77 6.38 6.32
N ALA A 290 6.40 5.89 5.25
CA ALA A 290 6.54 6.60 3.99
C ALA A 290 5.17 6.99 3.42
N GLN A 291 4.21 6.05 3.39
CA GLN A 291 2.86 6.30 2.88
C GLN A 291 2.09 7.35 3.70
N ARG A 292 2.32 7.45 5.01
CA ARG A 292 1.73 8.54 5.82
C ARG A 292 2.38 9.87 5.49
N THR A 293 3.67 9.85 5.22
CA THR A 293 4.47 11.05 4.96
C THR A 293 4.12 11.69 3.62
N THR A 294 3.62 10.93 2.62
CA THR A 294 3.13 11.50 1.35
C THR A 294 2.02 12.53 1.53
N SER A 295 1.29 12.47 2.64
CA SER A 295 0.27 13.45 3.00
C SER A 295 0.82 14.79 3.50
N LYS A 296 2.13 14.87 3.77
CA LYS A 296 2.84 16.07 4.22
C LYS A 296 3.62 16.66 3.05
N VAL A 297 3.05 17.65 2.40
CA VAL A 297 3.63 18.37 1.25
C VAL A 297 3.99 19.78 1.70
N PRO A 298 5.29 20.16 1.68
CA PRO A 298 5.74 21.50 2.02
C PRO A 298 5.13 22.57 1.11
N ASN A 299 4.85 23.74 1.67
CA ASN A 299 4.17 24.88 1.03
C ASN A 299 2.78 24.57 0.48
N VAL A 300 2.12 23.52 0.98
CA VAL A 300 0.80 23.06 0.51
C VAL A 300 -0.07 22.65 1.69
N THR A 301 0.37 21.66 2.45
CA THR A 301 -0.42 21.09 3.57
C THR A 301 -0.12 21.73 4.91
N ASP A 302 1.03 22.38 5.01
CA ASP A 302 1.56 23.11 6.18
C ASP A 302 1.08 24.57 6.26
N ILE A 303 0.54 25.12 5.18
CA ILE A 303 0.03 26.51 5.11
C ILE A 303 -1.45 26.67 5.54
N GLY A 304 -2.06 25.61 6.10
CA GLY A 304 -3.38 25.70 6.74
C GLY A 304 -4.60 25.77 5.79
N LEU A 305 -4.44 25.42 4.50
CA LEU A 305 -5.53 25.39 3.54
C LEU A 305 -6.58 24.32 3.90
N LYS A 306 -7.86 24.66 3.68
CA LYS A 306 -8.99 23.74 3.84
C LYS A 306 -9.35 23.12 2.49
N PRO A 307 -9.47 21.79 2.38
CA PRO A 307 -9.94 21.17 1.14
C PRO A 307 -11.35 21.62 0.77
N ARG A 308 -11.54 21.99 -0.50
CA ARG A 308 -12.87 22.26 -1.08
C ARG A 308 -13.56 20.94 -1.43
N PRO A 309 -14.88 20.81 -1.22
CA PRO A 309 -15.60 19.60 -1.58
C PRO A 309 -15.68 19.44 -3.09
N VAL A 310 -15.39 18.24 -3.59
CA VAL A 310 -15.59 17.85 -5.00
C VAL A 310 -16.73 16.84 -5.05
N LYS A 311 -17.88 17.26 -5.59
CA LYS A 311 -19.10 16.44 -5.64
C LYS A 311 -19.45 16.02 -7.06
N LYS A 312 -19.13 16.86 -8.06
CA LYS A 312 -19.40 16.61 -9.48
C LYS A 312 -18.10 16.67 -10.28
N VAL A 313 -17.78 15.58 -10.98
CA VAL A 313 -16.57 15.46 -11.81
C VAL A 313 -16.95 15.15 -13.25
N ALA A 314 -16.37 15.88 -14.20
CA ALA A 314 -16.46 15.52 -15.61
C ALA A 314 -15.24 14.69 -16.02
N VAL A 315 -15.46 13.54 -16.65
CA VAL A 315 -14.40 12.69 -17.21
C VAL A 315 -14.47 12.75 -18.73
N ILE A 316 -13.37 13.12 -19.38
CA ILE A 316 -13.32 13.35 -20.83
C ILE A 316 -12.65 12.15 -21.50
N GLY A 317 -13.42 11.42 -22.30
CA GLY A 317 -13.02 10.15 -22.91
C GLY A 317 -13.44 8.94 -22.06
N GLY A 318 -14.16 8.01 -22.66
CA GLY A 318 -14.70 6.79 -22.04
C GLY A 318 -13.89 5.52 -22.32
N GLY A 319 -12.65 5.67 -22.81
CA GLY A 319 -11.74 4.56 -23.04
C GLY A 319 -11.30 3.83 -21.75
N LEU A 320 -10.22 3.05 -21.84
CA LEU A 320 -9.73 2.22 -20.73
C LEU A 320 -9.48 3.03 -19.44
N MET A 321 -8.77 4.16 -19.55
CA MET A 321 -8.45 5.01 -18.40
C MET A 321 -9.69 5.75 -17.89
N GLY A 322 -10.42 6.44 -18.78
CA GLY A 322 -11.58 7.23 -18.39
C GLY A 322 -12.69 6.41 -17.74
N SER A 323 -13.01 5.22 -18.28
CA SER A 323 -13.97 4.31 -17.65
C SER A 323 -13.51 3.84 -16.26
N GLY A 324 -12.21 3.55 -16.09
CA GLY A 324 -11.65 3.19 -14.79
C GLY A 324 -11.69 4.34 -13.77
N ILE A 325 -11.39 5.57 -14.21
CA ILE A 325 -11.44 6.78 -13.37
C ILE A 325 -12.88 7.06 -12.94
N ALA A 326 -13.82 7.07 -13.90
CA ALA A 326 -15.24 7.24 -13.63
C ALA A 326 -15.75 6.19 -12.62
N THR A 327 -15.36 4.93 -12.80
CA THR A 327 -15.71 3.83 -11.86
C THR A 327 -15.20 4.13 -10.44
N ALA A 328 -13.95 4.58 -10.28
CA ALA A 328 -13.38 4.89 -8.97
C ALA A 328 -14.12 6.04 -8.24
N LEU A 329 -14.54 7.05 -9.00
CA LEU A 329 -15.28 8.20 -8.50
C LEU A 329 -16.69 7.82 -8.03
N ILE A 330 -17.49 7.13 -8.88
CA ILE A 330 -18.87 6.78 -8.53
C ILE A 330 -18.95 5.80 -7.35
N LEU A 331 -17.99 4.85 -7.24
CA LEU A 331 -17.88 3.93 -6.10
C LEU A 331 -17.66 4.67 -4.76
N SER A 332 -17.23 5.93 -4.84
CA SER A 332 -16.96 6.79 -3.69
C SER A 332 -18.03 7.88 -3.53
N ASN A 333 -19.20 7.70 -4.17
CA ASN A 333 -20.34 8.61 -4.16
C ASN A 333 -20.07 9.99 -4.78
N ILE A 334 -19.18 10.08 -5.76
CA ILE A 334 -18.96 11.29 -6.55
C ILE A 334 -19.75 11.18 -7.85
N TYR A 335 -20.53 12.20 -8.19
CA TYR A 335 -21.30 12.23 -9.43
C TYR A 335 -20.37 12.45 -10.62
N VAL A 336 -20.53 11.66 -11.68
CA VAL A 336 -19.67 11.70 -12.87
C VAL A 336 -20.46 12.02 -14.12
N VAL A 337 -19.98 13.04 -14.85
CA VAL A 337 -20.39 13.30 -16.23
C VAL A 337 -19.33 12.70 -17.16
N LEU A 338 -19.66 11.64 -17.88
CA LEU A 338 -18.79 11.06 -18.89
C LEU A 338 -19.04 11.74 -20.24
N LYS A 339 -18.08 12.53 -20.72
CA LYS A 339 -18.17 13.21 -22.01
C LYS A 339 -17.37 12.46 -23.08
N GLU A 340 -18.02 12.18 -24.20
CA GLU A 340 -17.42 11.54 -25.37
C GLU A 340 -17.66 12.33 -26.66
N VAL A 341 -16.92 11.98 -27.72
CA VAL A 341 -17.01 12.68 -29.02
C VAL A 341 -18.24 12.27 -29.82
N ASN A 342 -18.77 11.07 -29.61
CA ASN A 342 -19.97 10.57 -30.27
C ASN A 342 -20.70 9.53 -29.39
N SER A 343 -21.93 9.20 -29.79
CA SER A 343 -22.80 8.27 -29.07
C SER A 343 -22.24 6.85 -28.97
N GLU A 344 -21.53 6.38 -30.00
CA GLU A 344 -20.95 5.03 -30.03
C GLU A 344 -19.88 4.85 -28.94
N TYR A 345 -18.90 5.76 -28.87
CA TYR A 345 -17.86 5.74 -27.84
C TYR A 345 -18.45 6.00 -26.45
N LEU A 346 -19.46 6.87 -26.34
CA LEU A 346 -20.14 7.11 -25.07
C LEU A 346 -20.79 5.83 -24.53
N LEU A 347 -21.54 5.11 -25.36
CA LEU A 347 -22.18 3.85 -24.97
C LEU A 347 -21.15 2.78 -24.61
N LYS A 348 -20.03 2.69 -25.35
CA LYS A 348 -18.91 1.79 -25.01
C LYS A 348 -18.34 2.12 -23.63
N GLY A 349 -18.09 3.39 -23.34
CA GLY A 349 -17.58 3.84 -22.04
C GLY A 349 -18.53 3.55 -20.88
N ILE A 350 -19.82 3.83 -21.04
CA ILE A 350 -20.86 3.52 -20.03
C ILE A 350 -20.91 2.01 -19.77
N LYS A 351 -20.93 1.18 -20.81
CA LYS A 351 -20.93 -0.29 -20.67
C LYS A 351 -19.67 -0.80 -19.95
N ALA A 352 -18.51 -0.20 -20.21
CA ALA A 352 -17.27 -0.56 -19.53
C ALA A 352 -17.33 -0.22 -18.02
N ILE A 353 -17.88 0.94 -17.66
CA ILE A 353 -18.09 1.34 -16.26
C ILE A 353 -19.07 0.39 -15.58
N GLU A 354 -20.19 0.07 -16.23
CA GLU A 354 -21.18 -0.88 -15.72
C GLU A 354 -20.55 -2.26 -15.48
N ALA A 355 -19.79 -2.77 -16.45
CA ALA A 355 -19.10 -4.05 -16.31
C ALA A 355 -18.12 -4.06 -15.13
N ASN A 356 -17.41 -2.96 -14.86
CA ASN A 356 -16.53 -2.86 -13.71
C ASN A 356 -17.32 -2.94 -12.38
N VAL A 357 -18.44 -2.22 -12.27
CA VAL A 357 -19.30 -2.22 -11.08
C VAL A 357 -19.93 -3.59 -10.85
N ARG A 358 -20.54 -4.19 -11.89
CA ARG A 358 -21.11 -5.55 -11.83
C ARG A 358 -20.04 -6.61 -11.55
N GLY A 359 -18.81 -6.38 -12.00
CA GLY A 359 -17.64 -7.18 -11.66
C GLY A 359 -17.36 -7.23 -10.15
N LEU A 360 -17.62 -6.15 -9.42
CA LEU A 360 -17.50 -6.13 -7.94
C LEU A 360 -18.63 -6.90 -7.27
N VAL A 361 -19.85 -6.85 -7.83
CA VAL A 361 -21.00 -7.62 -7.36
C VAL A 361 -20.76 -9.12 -7.49
N SER A 362 -20.35 -9.57 -8.68
CA SER A 362 -20.05 -11.00 -8.93
C SER A 362 -18.96 -11.56 -7.99
N ARG A 363 -18.03 -10.69 -7.54
CA ARG A 363 -16.98 -11.01 -6.56
C ARG A 363 -17.41 -10.80 -5.10
N LYS A 364 -18.69 -10.52 -4.84
CA LYS A 364 -19.28 -10.23 -3.52
C LYS A 364 -18.60 -9.08 -2.78
N LYS A 365 -18.01 -8.13 -3.51
CA LYS A 365 -17.38 -6.91 -2.96
C LYS A 365 -18.33 -5.71 -2.91
N LEU A 366 -19.48 -5.80 -3.59
CA LEU A 366 -20.53 -4.80 -3.60
C LEU A 366 -21.89 -5.50 -3.61
N ALA A 367 -22.86 -4.98 -2.87
CA ALA A 367 -24.24 -5.49 -2.87
C ALA A 367 -25.02 -4.92 -4.07
N GLU A 368 -26.06 -5.63 -4.52
CA GLU A 368 -26.83 -5.29 -5.72
C GLU A 368 -27.49 -3.90 -5.61
N ASP A 369 -28.15 -3.64 -4.48
CA ASP A 369 -28.79 -2.36 -4.17
C ASP A 369 -27.79 -1.18 -4.20
N LYS A 370 -26.58 -1.41 -3.69
CA LYS A 370 -25.49 -0.43 -3.73
C LYS A 370 -24.94 -0.25 -5.15
N ALA A 371 -24.94 -1.28 -5.98
CA ALA A 371 -24.50 -1.20 -7.36
C ALA A 371 -25.43 -0.30 -8.18
N GLU A 372 -26.74 -0.46 -8.06
CA GLU A 372 -27.72 0.40 -8.75
C GLU A 372 -27.57 1.88 -8.34
N LYS A 373 -27.47 2.14 -7.03
CA LYS A 373 -27.21 3.49 -6.52
C LYS A 373 -25.90 4.07 -7.06
N THR A 374 -24.86 3.25 -7.16
CA THR A 374 -23.56 3.67 -7.71
C THR A 374 -23.68 4.05 -9.18
N LEU A 375 -24.40 3.25 -9.98
CA LEU A 375 -24.58 3.50 -11.41
C LEU A 375 -25.47 4.73 -11.67
N SER A 376 -26.42 5.05 -10.80
CA SER A 376 -27.24 6.27 -10.92
C SER A 376 -26.43 7.58 -10.80
N LEU A 377 -25.18 7.52 -10.34
CA LEU A 377 -24.27 8.67 -10.26
C LEU A 377 -23.53 8.94 -11.56
N LEU A 378 -23.73 8.13 -12.60
CA LEU A 378 -23.11 8.29 -13.91
C LEU A 378 -24.10 8.90 -14.91
N LYS A 379 -23.70 9.98 -15.57
CA LYS A 379 -24.44 10.58 -16.69
C LYS A 379 -23.54 10.71 -17.91
N GLY A 380 -24.02 10.25 -19.07
CA GLY A 380 -23.34 10.46 -20.34
C GLY A 380 -23.67 11.81 -20.97
N ALA A 381 -22.70 12.43 -21.64
CA ALA A 381 -22.86 13.68 -22.38
C ALA A 381 -22.05 13.68 -23.69
N LEU A 382 -22.54 14.41 -24.69
CA LEU A 382 -21.83 14.66 -25.96
C LEU A 382 -21.30 16.11 -26.06
N ASP A 383 -21.96 17.02 -25.37
CA ASP A 383 -21.62 18.44 -25.28
C ASP A 383 -21.21 18.86 -23.85
N TYR A 384 -21.03 20.16 -23.63
CA TYR A 384 -20.58 20.76 -22.36
C TYR A 384 -21.73 21.33 -21.51
N SER A 385 -23.00 21.03 -21.82
CA SER A 385 -24.16 21.59 -21.10
C SER A 385 -24.14 21.33 -19.59
N GLU A 386 -23.57 20.21 -19.17
CA GLU A 386 -23.47 19.75 -17.79
C GLU A 386 -22.27 20.32 -16.99
N PHE A 387 -21.48 21.23 -17.56
CA PHE A 387 -20.18 21.67 -17.00
C PHE A 387 -20.26 22.90 -16.09
N LYS A 388 -21.41 23.59 -16.05
CA LYS A 388 -21.58 24.87 -15.34
C LYS A 388 -21.38 24.77 -13.81
N ASP A 389 -21.60 23.60 -13.25
CA ASP A 389 -21.53 23.26 -11.82
C ASP A 389 -20.51 22.13 -11.53
N VAL A 390 -19.62 21.84 -12.47
CA VAL A 390 -18.55 20.84 -12.28
C VAL A 390 -17.45 21.40 -11.39
N ASP A 391 -17.04 20.63 -10.39
CA ASP A 391 -15.97 20.98 -9.45
C ASP A 391 -14.59 20.59 -9.98
N MET A 392 -14.52 19.58 -10.84
CA MET A 392 -13.27 19.08 -11.42
C MET A 392 -13.52 18.41 -12.78
N VAL A 393 -12.64 18.68 -13.74
CA VAL A 393 -12.54 17.95 -15.01
C VAL A 393 -11.31 17.06 -14.97
N ILE A 394 -11.42 15.81 -15.43
CA ILE A 394 -10.30 14.89 -15.65
C ILE A 394 -10.28 14.51 -17.13
N GLU A 395 -9.27 15.00 -17.84
CA GLU A 395 -9.01 14.68 -19.23
C GLU A 395 -8.28 13.33 -19.35
N ALA A 396 -8.87 12.38 -20.09
CA ALA A 396 -8.36 11.03 -20.31
C ALA A 396 -8.45 10.59 -21.78
N VAL A 397 -8.20 11.53 -22.71
CA VAL A 397 -8.13 11.29 -24.16
C VAL A 397 -6.70 10.91 -24.59
N VAL A 398 -6.57 10.55 -25.87
CA VAL A 398 -5.30 10.14 -26.49
C VAL A 398 -4.16 11.15 -26.29
N GLU A 399 -2.92 10.65 -26.28
CA GLU A 399 -1.70 11.46 -26.12
C GLU A 399 -1.42 12.32 -27.36
N ASN A 400 -2.13 13.44 -27.48
CA ASN A 400 -1.96 14.44 -28.53
C ASN A 400 -1.97 15.86 -27.94
N ILE A 401 -0.86 16.58 -28.08
CA ILE A 401 -0.67 17.91 -27.49
C ILE A 401 -1.72 18.90 -28.00
N SER A 402 -1.89 19.01 -29.32
CA SER A 402 -2.83 19.96 -29.94
C SER A 402 -4.28 19.73 -29.50
N LEU A 403 -4.69 18.46 -29.39
CA LEU A 403 -6.02 18.11 -28.88
C LEU A 403 -6.20 18.51 -27.41
N LYS A 404 -5.23 18.20 -26.55
CA LYS A 404 -5.28 18.56 -25.13
C LYS A 404 -5.28 20.08 -24.93
N GLN A 405 -4.44 20.82 -25.66
CA GLN A 405 -4.45 22.29 -25.64
C GLN A 405 -5.81 22.87 -26.02
N LYS A 406 -6.45 22.33 -27.07
CA LYS A 406 -7.80 22.74 -27.48
C LYS A 406 -8.81 22.47 -26.36
N LEU A 407 -8.81 21.26 -25.80
CA LEU A 407 -9.73 20.87 -24.73
C LEU A 407 -9.58 21.75 -23.50
N PHE A 408 -8.37 22.02 -23.03
CA PHE A 408 -8.15 22.88 -21.85
C PHE A 408 -8.59 24.33 -22.08
N SER A 409 -8.42 24.86 -23.29
CA SER A 409 -8.96 26.17 -23.67
C SER A 409 -10.49 26.19 -23.71
N GLU A 410 -11.14 25.08 -24.07
CA GLU A 410 -12.59 24.93 -23.99
C GLU A 410 -13.07 24.82 -22.54
N PHE A 411 -12.38 24.04 -21.69
CA PHE A 411 -12.72 23.87 -20.28
C PHE A 411 -12.69 25.20 -19.53
N GLU A 412 -11.71 26.05 -19.80
CA GLU A 412 -11.63 27.40 -19.22
C GLU A 412 -12.89 28.24 -19.49
N LYS A 413 -13.54 28.06 -20.63
CA LYS A 413 -14.74 28.82 -21.02
C LYS A 413 -16.03 28.26 -20.43
N VAL A 414 -16.13 26.94 -20.31
CA VAL A 414 -17.38 26.26 -19.95
C VAL A 414 -17.48 25.89 -18.47
N CYS A 415 -16.34 25.78 -17.77
CA CYS A 415 -16.29 25.44 -16.35
C CYS A 415 -16.28 26.69 -15.47
N PRO A 416 -16.81 26.61 -14.24
CA PRO A 416 -16.75 27.71 -13.30
C PRO A 416 -15.30 28.02 -12.85
N PRO A 417 -15.02 29.24 -12.35
CA PRO A 417 -13.67 29.65 -11.95
C PRO A 417 -13.04 28.83 -10.80
N HIS A 418 -13.84 28.09 -10.02
CA HIS A 418 -13.31 27.23 -8.97
C HIS A 418 -12.92 25.84 -9.45
N CYS A 419 -13.39 25.41 -10.64
CA CYS A 419 -13.21 24.08 -11.19
C CYS A 419 -11.73 23.74 -11.39
N ILE A 420 -11.33 22.53 -10.98
CA ILE A 420 -9.98 21.98 -11.19
C ILE A 420 -9.89 21.42 -12.61
N LEU A 421 -8.81 21.76 -13.33
CA LEU A 421 -8.56 21.27 -14.69
C LEU A 421 -7.45 20.21 -14.65
N ALA A 422 -7.83 18.94 -14.55
CA ALA A 422 -6.86 17.85 -14.44
C ALA A 422 -6.66 17.09 -15.76
N THR A 423 -5.44 16.61 -15.99
CA THR A 423 -5.11 15.66 -17.08
C THR A 423 -4.56 14.35 -16.53
N ASN A 424 -4.95 13.23 -17.13
CA ASN A 424 -4.39 11.90 -16.89
C ASN A 424 -3.27 11.56 -17.90
N THR A 425 -2.69 12.54 -18.60
CA THR A 425 -1.50 12.28 -19.45
C THR A 425 -0.40 11.60 -18.65
N SER A 426 0.42 10.80 -19.34
CA SER A 426 1.51 10.00 -18.76
C SER A 426 2.90 10.48 -19.18
N THR A 427 2.98 11.30 -20.23
CA THR A 427 4.24 11.70 -20.86
C THR A 427 4.28 13.15 -21.34
N ILE A 428 3.14 13.85 -21.45
CA ILE A 428 3.11 15.23 -21.96
C ILE A 428 3.35 16.22 -20.82
N ASP A 429 4.21 17.19 -21.09
CA ASP A 429 4.47 18.33 -20.21
C ASP A 429 3.19 19.17 -19.99
N LEU A 430 2.78 19.35 -18.73
CA LEU A 430 1.58 20.10 -18.36
C LEU A 430 1.66 21.59 -18.75
N ASN A 431 2.86 22.17 -18.85
CA ASN A 431 3.04 23.53 -19.35
C ASN A 431 2.60 23.63 -20.81
N LEU A 432 2.88 22.62 -21.63
CA LEU A 432 2.40 22.55 -23.01
C LEU A 432 0.88 22.40 -23.05
N VAL A 433 0.30 21.58 -22.16
CA VAL A 433 -1.17 21.44 -22.06
C VAL A 433 -1.83 22.79 -21.74
N GLY A 434 -1.25 23.55 -20.82
CA GLY A 434 -1.76 24.85 -20.35
C GLY A 434 -1.41 26.06 -21.22
N GLU A 435 -0.68 25.89 -22.32
CA GLU A 435 -0.14 27.01 -23.11
C GLU A 435 -1.23 27.93 -23.69
N ARG A 436 -2.40 27.37 -24.05
CA ARG A 436 -3.51 28.10 -24.69
C ARG A 436 -4.60 28.55 -23.72
N THR A 437 -4.30 28.63 -22.43
CA THR A 437 -5.25 29.02 -21.38
C THR A 437 -4.61 29.95 -20.35
N LYS A 438 -5.43 30.81 -19.73
CA LYS A 438 -5.01 31.74 -18.67
C LYS A 438 -5.14 31.13 -17.27
N SER A 439 -5.90 30.05 -17.12
CA SER A 439 -6.20 29.37 -15.86
C SER A 439 -5.14 28.34 -15.44
N GLN A 440 -3.85 28.63 -15.67
CA GLN A 440 -2.75 27.69 -15.41
C GLN A 440 -2.59 27.34 -13.92
N ASP A 441 -3.08 28.20 -13.03
CA ASP A 441 -3.12 28.00 -11.59
C ASP A 441 -4.05 26.88 -11.13
N ARG A 442 -5.00 26.50 -12.01
CA ARG A 442 -5.95 25.41 -11.76
C ARG A 442 -5.64 24.12 -12.54
N ILE A 443 -4.54 24.10 -13.29
CA ILE A 443 -4.09 22.92 -14.05
C ILE A 443 -3.24 22.02 -13.17
N VAL A 444 -3.55 20.73 -13.18
CA VAL A 444 -2.83 19.70 -12.43
C VAL A 444 -2.84 18.36 -13.18
N GLY A 445 -1.85 17.51 -12.93
CA GLY A 445 -1.90 16.13 -13.40
C GLY A 445 -2.59 15.27 -12.35
N ALA A 446 -3.60 14.52 -12.76
CA ALA A 446 -4.20 13.45 -11.98
C ALA A 446 -3.85 12.13 -12.68
N HIS A 447 -2.60 11.69 -12.53
CA HIS A 447 -2.08 10.53 -13.23
C HIS A 447 -2.44 9.24 -12.48
N PHE A 448 -3.45 8.54 -13.00
CA PHE A 448 -3.90 7.24 -12.55
C PHE A 448 -3.13 6.12 -13.25
N PHE A 449 -3.01 4.98 -12.58
CA PHE A 449 -2.38 3.78 -13.13
C PHE A 449 -3.43 2.77 -13.58
N SER A 450 -3.23 2.15 -14.74
CA SER A 450 -4.21 1.19 -15.29
C SER A 450 -4.12 -0.17 -14.58
N PRO A 451 -5.26 -0.81 -14.22
CA PRO A 451 -6.63 -0.28 -14.27
C PRO A 451 -6.92 0.73 -13.16
N ALA A 452 -7.46 1.91 -13.50
CA ALA A 452 -7.57 3.05 -12.58
C ALA A 452 -8.47 2.81 -11.35
N HIS A 453 -9.46 1.92 -11.40
CA HIS A 453 -10.28 1.56 -10.23
C HIS A 453 -9.63 0.52 -9.31
N VAL A 454 -8.53 -0.11 -9.76
CA VAL A 454 -7.80 -1.14 -9.01
C VAL A 454 -6.50 -0.59 -8.42
N MET A 455 -5.69 0.09 -9.23
CA MET A 455 -4.35 0.51 -8.83
C MET A 455 -4.40 1.61 -7.76
N PRO A 456 -3.66 1.48 -6.64
CA PRO A 456 -3.82 2.37 -5.48
C PRO A 456 -3.13 3.73 -5.63
N LEU A 457 -2.13 3.87 -6.50
CA LEU A 457 -1.37 5.12 -6.66
C LEU A 457 -2.16 6.17 -7.45
N LEU A 458 -2.05 7.43 -7.02
CA LEU A 458 -2.39 8.62 -7.80
C LEU A 458 -1.21 9.59 -7.75
N GLU A 459 -0.54 9.80 -8.89
CA GLU A 459 0.46 10.86 -9.02
C GLU A 459 -0.23 12.20 -9.25
N ILE A 460 -0.02 13.14 -8.32
CA ILE A 460 -0.49 14.53 -8.43
C ILE A 460 0.66 15.36 -9.00
N VAL A 461 0.62 15.62 -10.30
CA VAL A 461 1.69 16.32 -11.00
C VAL A 461 1.44 17.82 -10.93
N ARG A 462 2.36 18.56 -10.30
CA ARG A 462 2.29 20.03 -10.21
C ARG A 462 3.26 20.71 -11.16
N THR A 463 2.83 21.82 -11.73
CA THR A 463 3.71 22.81 -12.37
C THR A 463 4.11 23.86 -11.33
N GLU A 464 4.95 24.82 -11.73
CA GLU A 464 5.28 26.00 -10.92
C GLU A 464 4.07 26.89 -10.67
N LYS A 465 3.07 26.84 -11.56
CA LYS A 465 1.87 27.69 -11.49
C LYS A 465 0.72 27.02 -10.76
N THR A 466 0.68 25.68 -10.69
CA THR A 466 -0.38 24.94 -9.99
C THR A 466 -0.53 25.44 -8.56
N SER A 467 -1.72 25.94 -8.22
CA SER A 467 -2.00 26.48 -6.90
C SER A 467 -2.00 25.38 -5.83
N ALA A 468 -1.53 25.74 -4.63
CA ALA A 468 -1.52 24.84 -3.49
C ALA A 468 -2.95 24.34 -3.12
N GLN A 469 -3.97 25.17 -3.32
CA GLN A 469 -5.37 24.79 -3.11
C GLN A 469 -5.80 23.61 -3.99
N VAL A 470 -5.45 23.62 -5.28
CA VAL A 470 -5.77 22.51 -6.18
C VAL A 470 -5.08 21.21 -5.77
N ILE A 471 -3.84 21.30 -5.29
CA ILE A 471 -3.11 20.12 -4.79
C ILE A 471 -3.81 19.55 -3.55
N VAL A 472 -4.19 20.38 -2.57
CA VAL A 472 -4.90 19.96 -1.35
C VAL A 472 -6.25 19.31 -1.68
N ASP A 473 -7.00 19.90 -2.61
CA ASP A 473 -8.29 19.37 -3.05
C ASP A 473 -8.12 18.01 -3.71
N LEU A 474 -7.17 17.86 -4.64
CA LEU A 474 -6.93 16.60 -5.34
C LEU A 474 -6.34 15.52 -4.41
N MET A 475 -5.49 15.88 -3.44
CA MET A 475 -5.07 14.96 -2.38
C MET A 475 -6.27 14.44 -1.57
N THR A 476 -7.26 15.30 -1.34
CA THR A 476 -8.49 14.94 -0.61
C THR A 476 -9.38 14.04 -1.45
N VAL A 477 -9.58 14.37 -2.74
CA VAL A 477 -10.25 13.48 -3.69
C VAL A 477 -9.58 12.12 -3.72
N GLY A 478 -8.26 12.07 -3.88
CA GLY A 478 -7.46 10.83 -3.86
C GLY A 478 -7.76 9.97 -2.63
N LYS A 479 -7.77 10.56 -1.43
CA LYS A 479 -8.14 9.85 -0.19
C LYS A 479 -9.58 9.34 -0.20
N ILE A 480 -10.54 10.16 -0.66
CA ILE A 480 -11.96 9.78 -0.77
C ILE A 480 -12.13 8.57 -1.69
N ILE A 481 -11.45 8.56 -2.84
CA ILE A 481 -11.48 7.46 -3.81
C ILE A 481 -10.52 6.31 -3.47
N LYS A 482 -10.04 6.26 -2.22
CA LYS A 482 -9.15 5.21 -1.67
C LYS A 482 -7.85 5.03 -2.48
N LYS A 483 -7.35 6.12 -3.04
CA LYS A 483 -6.00 6.23 -3.63
C LYS A 483 -5.02 6.79 -2.62
N VAL A 484 -3.75 6.52 -2.87
CA VAL A 484 -2.62 7.12 -2.17
C VAL A 484 -2.07 8.22 -3.06
N PRO A 485 -2.30 9.51 -2.73
CA PRO A 485 -1.73 10.60 -3.49
C PRO A 485 -0.23 10.73 -3.20
N VAL A 486 0.55 10.92 -4.27
CA VAL A 486 1.96 11.31 -4.22
C VAL A 486 2.13 12.55 -5.09
N VAL A 487 2.58 13.66 -4.50
CA VAL A 487 2.79 14.92 -5.24
C VAL A 487 4.16 14.89 -5.90
N VAL A 488 4.19 15.11 -7.21
CA VAL A 488 5.39 15.04 -8.04
C VAL A 488 5.50 16.28 -8.93
N GLY A 489 6.72 16.61 -9.32
CA GLY A 489 7.02 17.66 -10.30
C GLY A 489 6.68 17.23 -11.71
N ASN A 490 6.37 18.22 -12.54
CA ASN A 490 6.10 18.03 -13.96
C ASN A 490 7.39 17.72 -14.74
N CYS A 491 7.46 16.53 -15.34
CA CYS A 491 8.48 16.14 -16.30
C CYS A 491 7.98 14.98 -17.17
N THR A 492 8.66 14.67 -18.28
CA THR A 492 8.35 13.49 -19.10
C THR A 492 8.39 12.21 -18.28
N GLY A 493 7.24 11.52 -18.16
CA GLY A 493 7.11 10.28 -17.38
C GLY A 493 6.99 10.47 -15.86
N PHE A 494 6.94 11.71 -15.37
CA PHE A 494 6.80 12.06 -13.95
C PHE A 494 7.77 11.32 -13.04
N ALA A 495 7.31 10.72 -11.92
CA ALA A 495 8.18 9.99 -11.02
C ALA A 495 8.28 8.51 -11.42
N VAL A 496 7.15 7.78 -11.48
CA VAL A 496 7.17 6.33 -11.69
C VAL A 496 7.59 5.95 -13.11
N ASN A 497 6.91 6.44 -14.15
CA ASN A 497 7.21 6.01 -15.52
C ASN A 497 8.63 6.41 -15.92
N ARG A 498 9.11 7.56 -15.44
CA ARG A 498 10.50 7.99 -15.63
C ARG A 498 11.48 7.09 -14.89
N ALA A 499 11.29 6.85 -13.59
CA ALA A 499 12.20 5.99 -12.83
C ALA A 499 12.30 4.58 -13.45
N PHE A 500 11.20 4.05 -13.98
CA PHE A 500 11.11 2.69 -14.49
C PHE A 500 11.24 2.55 -16.01
N PHE A 501 11.37 3.62 -16.82
CA PHE A 501 11.61 3.44 -18.27
C PHE A 501 12.86 2.58 -18.56
N PRO A 502 13.96 2.64 -17.78
CA PRO A 502 15.13 1.78 -18.00
C PRO A 502 14.87 0.30 -17.67
N TYR A 503 13.82 -0.05 -16.93
CA TYR A 503 13.55 -1.42 -16.46
C TYR A 503 13.45 -2.41 -17.62
N ASN A 504 12.57 -2.13 -18.59
CA ASN A 504 12.42 -2.97 -19.78
C ASN A 504 13.67 -2.90 -20.67
N GLN A 505 14.34 -1.76 -20.71
CA GLN A 505 15.53 -1.56 -21.53
C GLN A 505 16.74 -2.35 -21.00
N GLY A 506 16.93 -2.44 -19.68
CA GLY A 506 17.96 -3.27 -19.06
C GLY A 506 17.74 -4.76 -19.32
N ALA A 507 16.48 -5.22 -19.22
CA ALA A 507 16.11 -6.60 -19.56
C ALA A 507 16.36 -6.89 -21.05
N GLN A 508 15.96 -5.98 -21.93
CA GLN A 508 16.27 -6.08 -23.36
C GLN A 508 17.78 -6.08 -23.60
N PHE A 509 18.56 -5.25 -22.90
CA PHE A 509 20.01 -5.23 -23.02
C PHE A 509 20.62 -6.60 -22.71
N LEU A 510 20.24 -7.23 -21.59
CA LEU A 510 20.65 -8.59 -21.23
C LEU A 510 20.26 -9.63 -22.28
N LEU A 511 19.03 -9.52 -22.82
CA LEU A 511 18.59 -10.37 -23.91
C LEU A 511 19.50 -10.23 -25.13
N HIS A 512 19.92 -9.01 -25.48
CA HIS A 512 20.86 -8.77 -26.59
C HIS A 512 22.28 -9.22 -26.28
N LEU A 513 22.66 -9.35 -25.00
CA LEU A 513 23.91 -9.97 -24.55
C LEU A 513 23.85 -11.51 -24.50
N GLY A 514 22.74 -12.11 -24.96
CA GLY A 514 22.61 -13.57 -25.09
C GLY A 514 21.90 -14.25 -23.91
N VAL A 515 21.41 -13.52 -22.91
CA VAL A 515 20.67 -14.09 -21.79
C VAL A 515 19.26 -14.49 -22.21
N ASP A 516 18.77 -15.61 -21.69
CA ASP A 516 17.42 -16.12 -21.96
C ASP A 516 16.34 -15.21 -21.34
N PRO A 517 15.36 -14.69 -22.12
CA PRO A 517 14.28 -13.85 -21.59
C PRO A 517 13.44 -14.53 -20.51
N PHE A 518 13.22 -15.84 -20.59
CA PHE A 518 12.37 -16.54 -19.62
C PHE A 518 13.08 -16.68 -18.28
N ARG A 519 14.41 -16.92 -18.28
CA ARG A 519 15.24 -16.82 -17.07
C ARG A 519 15.21 -15.41 -16.46
N ILE A 520 15.31 -14.36 -17.27
CA ILE A 520 15.23 -12.97 -16.77
C ILE A 520 13.88 -12.73 -16.07
N ASP A 521 12.77 -13.07 -16.73
CA ASP A 521 11.43 -12.90 -16.17
C ASP A 521 11.26 -13.68 -14.86
N GLN A 522 11.71 -14.95 -14.81
CA GLN A 522 11.63 -15.78 -13.62
C GLN A 522 12.41 -15.18 -12.45
N LEU A 523 13.65 -14.73 -12.67
CA LEU A 523 14.48 -14.14 -11.61
C LEU A 523 13.90 -12.83 -11.06
N ILE A 524 13.28 -12.02 -11.93
CA ILE A 524 12.61 -10.80 -11.50
C ILE A 524 11.33 -11.10 -10.71
N SER A 525 10.61 -12.16 -11.09
CA SER A 525 9.48 -12.65 -10.30
C SER A 525 9.92 -13.21 -8.94
N ASP A 526 11.00 -14.00 -8.90
CA ASP A 526 11.57 -14.54 -7.67
C ASP A 526 12.08 -13.43 -6.73
N PHE A 527 12.63 -12.35 -7.29
CA PHE A 527 12.99 -11.16 -6.54
C PHE A 527 11.79 -10.55 -5.80
N GLY A 528 10.61 -10.58 -6.43
CA GLY A 528 9.33 -10.19 -5.82
C GLY A 528 8.39 -9.36 -6.70
N LEU A 529 8.75 -9.02 -7.94
CA LEU A 529 7.82 -8.32 -8.83
C LEU A 529 6.73 -9.29 -9.34
N PRO A 530 5.47 -8.85 -9.49
CA PRO A 530 4.38 -9.76 -9.90
C PRO A 530 4.59 -10.42 -11.27
N MET A 531 5.34 -9.77 -12.16
CA MET A 531 5.61 -10.22 -13.53
C MET A 531 7.00 -9.75 -13.96
N GLY A 532 7.66 -10.57 -14.76
CA GLY A 532 8.92 -10.21 -15.40
C GLY A 532 8.77 -9.11 -16.47
N PRO A 533 9.86 -8.43 -16.86
CA PRO A 533 9.85 -7.36 -17.86
C PRO A 533 9.18 -7.74 -19.19
N PHE A 534 9.43 -8.94 -19.72
CA PHE A 534 8.92 -9.35 -21.04
C PHE A 534 7.43 -9.69 -20.98
N GLN A 535 7.00 -10.41 -19.94
CA GLN A 535 5.58 -10.63 -19.67
C GLN A 535 4.81 -9.31 -19.41
N LEU A 536 5.42 -8.36 -18.70
CA LEU A 536 4.84 -7.03 -18.50
C LEU A 536 4.68 -6.29 -19.83
N GLN A 537 5.67 -6.38 -20.72
CA GLN A 537 5.62 -5.76 -22.05
C GLN A 537 4.51 -6.37 -22.93
N ASP A 538 4.32 -7.69 -22.87
CA ASP A 538 3.20 -8.38 -23.54
C ASP A 538 1.83 -7.88 -23.04
N LEU A 539 1.71 -7.63 -21.74
CA LEU A 539 0.46 -7.16 -21.12
C LEU A 539 0.17 -5.69 -21.46
N ALA A 540 1.20 -4.84 -21.43
CA ALA A 540 1.08 -3.41 -21.74
C ALA A 540 0.75 -3.17 -23.23
N GLY A 541 1.26 -4.05 -24.10
CA GLY A 541 1.06 -3.98 -25.54
C GLY A 541 2.17 -3.22 -26.27
N TYR A 542 2.58 -3.74 -27.43
CA TYR A 542 3.76 -3.26 -28.13
C TYR A 542 3.57 -1.90 -28.80
N GLY A 543 2.33 -1.55 -29.18
CA GLY A 543 2.03 -0.22 -29.71
C GLY A 543 2.34 0.91 -28.72
N VAL A 544 2.10 0.67 -27.42
CA VAL A 544 2.47 1.61 -26.36
C VAL A 544 3.99 1.74 -26.26
N ALA A 545 4.70 0.61 -26.28
CA ALA A 545 6.17 0.60 -26.22
C ALA A 545 6.80 1.40 -27.38
N VAL A 546 6.31 1.23 -28.61
CA VAL A 546 6.79 1.98 -29.79
C VAL A 546 6.51 3.49 -29.65
N ALA A 547 5.32 3.85 -29.15
CA ALA A 547 4.95 5.26 -28.96
C ALA A 547 5.84 5.95 -27.92
N VAL A 548 6.06 5.32 -26.76
CA VAL A 548 6.85 5.93 -25.67
C VAL A 548 8.36 5.89 -25.92
N LYS A 549 8.85 4.93 -26.71
CA LYS A 549 10.28 4.80 -27.05
C LYS A 549 10.87 6.10 -27.57
N LYS A 550 10.22 6.74 -28.55
CA LYS A 550 10.68 8.01 -29.13
C LYS A 550 10.61 9.16 -28.13
N ILE A 551 9.59 9.17 -27.27
CA ILE A 551 9.40 10.22 -26.27
C ILE A 551 10.55 10.22 -25.26
N PHE A 552 10.86 9.05 -24.69
CA PHE A 552 11.96 8.92 -23.73
C PHE A 552 13.34 9.12 -24.37
N ALA A 553 13.56 8.62 -25.59
CA ALA A 553 14.81 8.84 -26.31
C ALA A 553 15.07 10.33 -26.56
N SER A 554 14.04 11.09 -26.96
CA SER A 554 14.14 12.54 -27.15
C SER A 554 14.33 13.29 -25.83
N ALA A 555 13.64 12.88 -24.75
CA ALA A 555 13.72 13.54 -23.46
C ALA A 555 15.05 13.25 -22.71
N PHE A 556 15.59 12.05 -22.86
CA PHE A 556 16.71 11.53 -22.07
C PHE A 556 17.81 10.93 -22.96
N ALA A 557 18.32 11.73 -23.88
CA ALA A 557 19.38 11.31 -24.81
C ALA A 557 20.59 10.70 -24.08
N GLY A 558 21.08 9.57 -24.60
CA GLY A 558 22.20 8.82 -24.03
C GLY A 558 21.88 7.99 -22.78
N ARG A 559 20.63 8.03 -22.28
CA ARG A 559 20.15 7.22 -21.15
C ARG A 559 19.26 6.04 -21.59
N THR A 560 19.04 5.89 -22.89
CA THR A 560 18.17 4.86 -23.45
C THR A 560 18.95 3.80 -24.22
N PHE A 561 18.47 2.56 -24.20
CA PHE A 561 18.91 1.50 -25.11
C PHE A 561 17.93 1.38 -26.29
N ASP A 562 18.45 1.48 -27.51
CA ASP A 562 17.66 1.31 -28.73
C ASP A 562 17.70 -0.14 -29.20
N SER A 563 16.52 -0.75 -29.37
CA SER A 563 16.35 -2.11 -29.87
C SER A 563 15.26 -2.16 -30.93
N SER A 564 15.52 -2.91 -32.01
CA SER A 564 14.56 -3.23 -33.07
C SER A 564 13.65 -4.41 -32.71
N LEU A 565 13.82 -5.04 -31.55
CA LEU A 565 13.13 -6.26 -31.15
C LEU A 565 11.61 -6.12 -31.22
N ILE A 566 11.06 -5.01 -30.72
CA ILE A 566 9.61 -4.79 -30.72
C ILE A 566 9.06 -4.62 -32.14
N ASP A 567 9.80 -3.94 -33.01
CA ASP A 567 9.42 -3.78 -34.41
C ASP A 567 9.42 -5.14 -35.14
N LEU A 568 10.42 -5.99 -34.87
CA LEU A 568 10.48 -7.35 -35.42
C LEU A 568 9.36 -8.25 -34.89
N LEU A 569 9.04 -8.16 -33.59
CA LEU A 569 7.93 -8.89 -32.99
C LEU A 569 6.60 -8.51 -33.65
N ILE A 570 6.32 -7.21 -33.83
CA ILE A 570 5.12 -6.74 -34.52
C ILE A 570 5.09 -7.27 -35.96
N LYS A 571 6.20 -7.17 -36.70
CA LYS A 571 6.32 -7.68 -38.08
C LYS A 571 6.07 -9.18 -38.18
N SER A 572 6.44 -9.94 -37.15
CA SER A 572 6.19 -11.39 -37.06
C SER A 572 4.74 -11.75 -36.66
N GLY A 573 3.87 -10.76 -36.49
CA GLY A 573 2.48 -10.97 -36.07
C GLY A 573 2.29 -11.14 -34.56
N ARG A 574 3.27 -10.76 -33.73
CA ARG A 574 3.18 -10.81 -32.26
C ARG A 574 2.83 -9.44 -31.68
N ASN A 575 1.78 -9.36 -30.85
CA ASN A 575 1.36 -8.12 -30.19
C ASN A 575 0.95 -8.37 -28.73
N GLY A 576 1.62 -9.32 -28.08
CA GLY A 576 1.41 -9.63 -26.67
C GLY A 576 0.03 -10.22 -26.40
N LYS A 577 -0.56 -9.83 -25.27
CA LYS A 577 -1.88 -10.30 -24.85
C LYS A 577 -3.00 -9.88 -25.81
N ASN A 578 -2.83 -8.79 -26.55
CA ASN A 578 -3.87 -8.24 -27.43
C ASN A 578 -4.30 -9.21 -28.53
N ASN A 579 -3.37 -10.00 -29.08
CA ASN A 579 -3.66 -11.02 -30.09
C ASN A 579 -3.28 -12.44 -29.62
N GLY A 580 -3.10 -12.62 -28.31
CA GLY A 580 -2.81 -13.92 -27.71
C GLY A 580 -1.36 -14.40 -27.83
N LYS A 581 -0.45 -13.63 -28.47
CA LYS A 581 0.89 -14.09 -28.80
C LYS A 581 1.94 -12.97 -28.73
N GLY A 582 2.89 -13.12 -27.80
CA GLY A 582 3.96 -12.15 -27.48
C GLY A 582 5.31 -12.83 -27.29
N TYR A 583 6.01 -12.58 -26.18
CA TYR A 583 7.04 -13.51 -25.69
C TYR A 583 6.42 -14.80 -25.15
N TYR A 584 5.18 -14.70 -24.67
CA TYR A 584 4.36 -15.80 -24.17
C TYR A 584 3.12 -16.03 -25.05
N ILE A 585 2.50 -17.21 -24.89
CA ILE A 585 1.17 -17.52 -25.42
C ILE A 585 0.13 -17.24 -24.32
N TYR A 586 -0.93 -16.52 -24.69
CA TYR A 586 -2.03 -16.14 -23.82
C TYR A 586 -3.32 -16.82 -24.28
N GLU A 587 -3.72 -17.86 -23.55
CA GLU A 587 -4.99 -18.55 -23.74
C GLU A 587 -5.99 -18.12 -22.66
N LYS A 588 -7.26 -17.98 -23.03
CA LYS A 588 -8.31 -17.58 -22.11
C LYS A 588 -8.47 -18.62 -21.00
N GLY A 589 -8.29 -18.19 -19.75
CA GLY A 589 -8.44 -19.06 -18.56
C GLY A 589 -7.18 -19.81 -18.14
N SER A 590 -6.07 -19.68 -18.90
CA SER A 590 -4.80 -20.35 -18.61
C SER A 590 -3.75 -19.36 -18.11
N LYS A 591 -2.76 -19.86 -17.35
CA LYS A 591 -1.53 -19.10 -17.10
C LYS A 591 -0.74 -18.95 -18.41
N PRO A 592 -0.12 -17.80 -18.67
CA PRO A 592 0.70 -17.61 -19.87
C PRO A 592 1.89 -18.58 -19.86
N LYS A 593 2.24 -19.08 -21.03
CA LYS A 593 3.33 -20.06 -21.21
C LYS A 593 4.43 -19.48 -22.10
N PRO A 594 5.72 -19.69 -21.77
CA PRO A 594 6.83 -19.32 -22.65
C PRO A 594 6.62 -19.84 -24.08
N ASP A 595 6.93 -19.02 -25.08
CA ASP A 595 6.84 -19.41 -26.49
C ASP A 595 8.23 -19.45 -27.14
N PRO A 596 8.88 -20.63 -27.23
CA PRO A 596 10.19 -20.78 -27.86
C PRO A 596 10.25 -20.35 -29.33
N SER A 597 9.11 -20.26 -30.03
CA SER A 597 9.09 -19.77 -31.42
C SER A 597 9.37 -18.27 -31.54
N VAL A 598 9.57 -17.55 -30.42
CA VAL A 598 10.07 -16.17 -30.40
C VAL A 598 11.59 -16.09 -30.55
N LEU A 599 12.32 -17.18 -30.27
CA LEU A 599 13.78 -17.19 -30.22
C LEU A 599 14.45 -16.81 -31.56
N PRO A 600 13.98 -17.26 -32.75
CA PRO A 600 14.58 -16.83 -34.01
C PRO A 600 14.49 -15.32 -34.25
N ILE A 601 13.40 -14.68 -33.80
CA ILE A 601 13.18 -13.22 -33.91
C ILE A 601 14.14 -12.48 -32.96
N ILE A 602 14.33 -13.02 -31.77
CA ILE A 602 15.32 -12.52 -30.80
C ILE A 602 16.73 -12.60 -31.39
N GLU A 603 17.06 -13.69 -32.07
CA GLU A 603 18.37 -13.88 -32.69
C GLU A 603 18.61 -12.90 -33.85
N GLU A 604 17.59 -12.60 -34.65
CA GLU A 604 17.65 -11.52 -35.64
C GLU A 604 17.91 -10.16 -34.97
N SER A 605 17.19 -9.84 -33.90
CA SER A 605 17.39 -8.59 -33.14
C SER A 605 18.79 -8.49 -32.53
N ARG A 606 19.33 -9.59 -32.00
CA ARG A 606 20.71 -9.67 -31.46
C ARG A 606 21.74 -9.31 -32.51
N LYS A 607 21.61 -9.85 -33.72
CA LYS A 607 22.51 -9.56 -34.85
C LYS A 607 22.47 -8.08 -35.26
N LEU A 608 21.27 -7.49 -35.29
CA LEU A 608 21.11 -6.07 -35.62
C LEU A 608 21.70 -5.14 -34.55
N ALA A 609 21.53 -5.46 -33.27
CA ALA A 609 22.06 -4.65 -32.18
C ALA A 609 23.59 -4.78 -32.04
N ASN A 610 24.13 -5.97 -32.31
CA ASN A 610 25.57 -6.27 -32.32
C ASN A 610 26.33 -5.81 -31.05
N VAL A 611 25.75 -6.03 -29.86
CA VAL A 611 26.31 -5.60 -28.57
C VAL A 611 27.07 -6.70 -27.81
N MET A 612 27.08 -7.94 -28.31
CA MET A 612 27.77 -9.06 -27.67
C MET A 612 29.30 -8.92 -27.78
N PRO A 613 30.05 -8.93 -26.66
CA PRO A 613 31.51 -8.95 -26.69
C PRO A 613 32.05 -10.15 -27.50
N GLY A 614 32.81 -9.87 -28.55
CA GLY A 614 33.34 -10.92 -29.44
C GLY A 614 32.27 -11.78 -30.13
N GLY A 615 31.03 -11.29 -30.23
CA GLY A 615 29.91 -12.00 -30.85
C GLY A 615 29.38 -13.21 -30.07
N LYS A 616 29.73 -13.35 -28.78
CA LYS A 616 29.32 -14.49 -27.94
C LYS A 616 28.41 -14.06 -26.79
N PRO A 617 27.47 -14.93 -26.36
CA PRO A 617 26.69 -14.71 -25.14
C PRO A 617 27.60 -14.49 -23.93
N ILE A 618 27.21 -13.57 -23.06
CA ILE A 618 27.93 -13.31 -21.81
C ILE A 618 27.61 -14.39 -20.76
N SER A 619 28.52 -14.58 -19.80
CA SER A 619 28.24 -15.35 -18.58
C SER A 619 27.95 -14.38 -17.44
N VAL A 620 26.78 -14.54 -16.82
CA VAL A 620 26.31 -13.71 -15.69
C VAL A 620 25.63 -14.58 -14.64
N THR A 621 25.82 -14.20 -13.38
CA THR A 621 25.10 -14.80 -12.24
C THR A 621 23.64 -14.36 -12.21
N ASP A 622 22.79 -15.11 -11.51
CA ASP A 622 21.38 -14.74 -11.31
C ASP A 622 21.24 -13.39 -10.61
N ARG A 623 22.14 -13.10 -9.66
CA ARG A 623 22.23 -11.82 -8.98
C ARG A 623 22.55 -10.67 -9.95
N GLU A 624 23.56 -10.84 -10.81
CA GLU A 624 23.92 -9.83 -11.81
C GLU A 624 22.78 -9.58 -12.80
N ILE A 625 21.99 -10.60 -13.17
CA ILE A 625 20.81 -10.41 -14.02
C ILE A 625 19.82 -9.43 -13.36
N VAL A 626 19.47 -9.66 -12.09
CA VAL A 626 18.56 -8.76 -11.35
C VAL A 626 19.15 -7.36 -11.21
N GLU A 627 20.45 -7.26 -10.90
CA GLU A 627 21.15 -5.98 -10.74
C GLU A 627 21.26 -5.20 -12.07
N MET A 628 21.53 -5.86 -13.19
CA MET A 628 21.59 -5.23 -14.52
C MET A 628 20.23 -4.73 -14.99
N VAL A 629 19.12 -5.29 -14.49
CA VAL A 629 17.76 -4.79 -14.74
C VAL A 629 17.40 -3.63 -13.80
N LEU A 630 17.71 -3.74 -12.49
CA LEU A 630 17.23 -2.80 -11.48
C LEU A 630 18.18 -1.62 -11.20
N PHE A 631 19.50 -1.76 -11.37
CA PHE A 631 20.43 -0.64 -11.13
C PHE A 631 20.23 0.53 -12.10
N PRO A 632 19.89 0.34 -13.38
CA PRO A 632 19.46 1.44 -14.24
C PRO A 632 18.23 2.19 -13.71
N VAL A 633 17.27 1.47 -13.11
CA VAL A 633 16.08 2.06 -12.47
C VAL A 633 16.49 2.88 -11.23
N VAL A 634 17.37 2.34 -10.38
CA VAL A 634 17.93 3.06 -9.22
C VAL A 634 18.67 4.32 -9.70
N ASN A 635 19.45 4.21 -10.78
CA ASN A 635 20.22 5.30 -11.32
C ASN A 635 19.35 6.44 -11.87
N GLU A 636 18.27 6.12 -12.59
CA GLU A 636 17.31 7.15 -13.02
C GLU A 636 16.50 7.70 -11.84
N SER A 637 16.19 6.87 -10.83
CA SER A 637 15.58 7.32 -9.57
C SER A 637 16.46 8.34 -8.84
N CYS A 638 17.78 8.19 -8.86
CA CYS A 638 18.72 9.18 -8.34
C CYS A 638 18.60 10.53 -9.07
N ARG A 639 18.33 10.52 -10.39
CA ARG A 639 18.11 11.76 -11.15
C ARG A 639 16.76 12.39 -10.85
N VAL A 640 15.71 11.58 -10.70
CA VAL A 640 14.38 12.02 -10.23
C VAL A 640 14.49 12.73 -8.86
N LEU A 641 15.36 12.24 -7.97
CA LEU A 641 15.67 12.88 -6.70
C LEU A 641 16.50 14.16 -6.86
N GLU A 642 17.59 14.11 -7.62
CA GLU A 642 18.49 15.25 -7.88
C GLU A 642 17.74 16.45 -8.48
N GLU A 643 16.82 16.18 -9.40
CA GLU A 643 16.02 17.19 -10.11
C GLU A 643 14.78 17.66 -9.32
N GLY A 644 14.56 17.14 -8.10
CA GLY A 644 13.45 17.56 -7.24
C GLY A 644 12.07 17.19 -7.76
N ILE A 645 11.97 16.17 -8.64
CA ILE A 645 10.68 15.68 -9.17
C ILE A 645 9.84 15.05 -8.05
N VAL A 646 10.48 14.45 -7.04
CA VAL A 646 9.81 14.02 -5.82
C VAL A 646 10.33 14.83 -4.64
N ILE A 647 9.49 15.02 -3.63
CA ILE A 647 9.84 15.80 -2.44
C ILE A 647 10.89 15.05 -1.60
N ARG A 648 10.79 13.72 -1.54
CA ARG A 648 11.62 12.84 -0.72
C ARG A 648 11.84 11.49 -1.40
N ALA A 649 12.92 10.80 -1.04
CA ALA A 649 13.16 9.41 -1.44
C ALA A 649 11.99 8.47 -1.07
N SER A 650 11.43 8.62 0.13
CA SER A 650 10.28 7.84 0.60
C SER A 650 9.04 7.96 -0.29
N ASP A 651 8.86 9.11 -0.94
CA ASP A 651 7.70 9.34 -1.81
C ASP A 651 7.85 8.53 -3.11
N LEU A 652 9.08 8.40 -3.62
CA LEU A 652 9.40 7.53 -4.75
C LEU A 652 9.34 6.04 -4.39
N ASP A 653 9.73 5.66 -3.17
CA ASP A 653 9.54 4.30 -2.67
C ASP A 653 8.06 3.91 -2.67
N VAL A 654 7.19 4.75 -2.10
CA VAL A 654 5.74 4.54 -2.11
C VAL A 654 5.20 4.48 -3.54
N ALA A 655 5.64 5.39 -4.41
CA ALA A 655 5.22 5.38 -5.81
C ALA A 655 5.69 4.12 -6.55
N SER A 656 6.89 3.61 -6.27
CA SER A 656 7.40 2.35 -6.86
C SER A 656 6.61 1.13 -6.40
N VAL A 657 6.25 1.06 -5.11
CA VAL A 657 5.46 -0.03 -4.53
C VAL A 657 4.04 0.00 -5.07
N LEU A 658 3.41 1.17 -5.14
CA LEU A 658 1.99 1.30 -5.48
C LEU A 658 1.73 1.41 -6.99
N GLY A 659 2.69 1.91 -7.76
CA GLY A 659 2.61 2.08 -9.21
C GLY A 659 3.17 0.90 -10.00
N MET A 660 4.35 0.39 -9.60
CA MET A 660 5.04 -0.72 -10.28
C MET A 660 4.97 -2.04 -9.53
N SER A 661 4.26 -2.09 -8.40
CA SER A 661 4.20 -3.28 -7.54
C SER A 661 5.59 -3.76 -7.09
N PHE A 662 6.54 -2.83 -6.89
CA PHE A 662 7.81 -3.17 -6.28
C PHE A 662 7.55 -3.84 -4.91
N PRO A 663 8.24 -4.93 -4.56
CA PRO A 663 7.93 -5.70 -3.35
C PRO A 663 8.04 -4.83 -2.09
N SER A 664 6.91 -4.60 -1.41
CA SER A 664 6.84 -3.73 -0.22
C SER A 664 7.70 -4.24 0.93
N TYR A 665 7.91 -5.55 1.04
CA TYR A 665 8.82 -6.16 2.01
C TYR A 665 10.30 -5.87 1.75
N ARG A 666 10.63 -5.21 0.63
CA ARG A 666 11.94 -4.63 0.33
C ARG A 666 11.96 -3.10 0.46
N GLY A 667 10.89 -2.48 0.95
CA GLY A 667 10.84 -1.04 1.26
C GLY A 667 10.67 -0.08 0.08
N GLY A 668 10.69 -0.54 -1.17
CA GLY A 668 10.70 0.34 -2.35
C GLY A 668 12.09 0.46 -2.98
N ILE A 669 12.16 1.09 -4.16
CA ILE A 669 13.36 1.06 -5.01
C ILE A 669 14.58 1.75 -4.39
N ILE A 670 14.41 2.88 -3.70
CA ILE A 670 15.50 3.62 -3.06
C ILE A 670 15.87 2.96 -1.73
N PHE A 671 14.89 2.57 -0.93
CA PHE A 671 15.17 1.83 0.31
C PHE A 671 15.95 0.55 0.03
N TRP A 672 15.53 -0.25 -0.95
CA TRP A 672 16.26 -1.44 -1.36
C TRP A 672 17.68 -1.10 -1.84
N ALA A 673 17.84 -0.06 -2.65
CA ALA A 673 19.15 0.38 -3.09
C ALA A 673 20.07 0.79 -1.93
N ASP A 674 19.53 1.37 -0.85
CA ASP A 674 20.29 1.67 0.37
C ASP A 674 20.72 0.40 1.12
N THR A 675 19.89 -0.66 1.11
CA THR A 675 20.30 -1.97 1.67
C THR A 675 21.41 -2.64 0.86
N VAL A 676 21.49 -2.35 -0.46
CA VAL A 676 22.55 -2.84 -1.34
C VAL A 676 23.83 -2.00 -1.19
N GLY A 677 23.68 -0.70 -1.01
CA GLY A 677 24.77 0.26 -0.80
C GLY A 677 25.16 1.04 -2.06
N ALA A 678 25.20 2.37 -1.95
CA ALA A 678 25.47 3.29 -3.07
C ALA A 678 26.81 3.02 -3.78
N ASP A 679 27.87 2.70 -3.03
CA ASP A 679 29.20 2.39 -3.59
C ASP A 679 29.18 1.14 -4.48
N TYR A 680 28.53 0.06 -4.02
CA TYR A 680 28.42 -1.18 -4.78
C TYR A 680 27.64 -0.96 -6.09
N ILE A 681 26.53 -0.20 -6.03
CA ILE A 681 25.72 0.13 -7.20
C ILE A 681 26.54 0.99 -8.19
N TYR A 682 27.21 2.03 -7.70
CA TYR A 682 28.04 2.92 -8.51
C TYR A 682 29.15 2.14 -9.24
N ARG A 683 29.90 1.29 -8.53
CA ARG A 683 31.00 0.51 -9.13
C ARG A 683 30.52 -0.43 -10.23
N ASN A 684 29.40 -1.11 -10.04
CA ASN A 684 28.84 -2.01 -11.05
C ASN A 684 28.32 -1.25 -12.27
N LEU A 685 27.59 -0.14 -12.08
CA LEU A 685 27.15 0.72 -13.18
C LEU A 685 28.34 1.29 -13.96
N LYS A 686 29.40 1.73 -13.26
CA LYS A 686 30.63 2.20 -13.91
C LYS A 686 31.28 1.09 -14.76
N LYS A 687 31.46 -0.11 -14.19
CA LYS A 687 31.99 -1.28 -14.91
C LYS A 687 31.18 -1.60 -16.17
N TRP A 688 29.85 -1.63 -16.07
CA TRP A 688 28.99 -1.89 -17.23
C TRP A 688 28.97 -0.72 -18.22
N SER A 689 29.16 0.51 -17.76
CA SER A 689 29.27 1.66 -18.65
C SER A 689 30.54 1.61 -19.48
N GLU A 690 31.67 1.21 -18.89
CA GLU A 690 32.93 0.98 -19.60
C GLU A 690 32.83 -0.17 -20.60
N ALA A 691 32.10 -1.24 -20.27
CA ALA A 691 31.92 -2.40 -21.14
C ALA A 691 30.89 -2.20 -22.26
N TYR A 692 29.80 -1.47 -21.99
CA TYR A 692 28.59 -1.49 -22.82
C TYR A 692 28.06 -0.10 -23.21
N GLY A 693 28.71 0.98 -22.77
CA GLY A 693 28.41 2.35 -23.19
C GLY A 693 27.48 3.12 -22.26
N SER A 694 26.80 4.14 -22.80
CA SER A 694 26.22 5.21 -21.99
C SER A 694 24.96 4.82 -21.21
N PHE A 695 24.27 3.74 -21.60
CA PHE A 695 23.05 3.28 -20.92
C PHE A 695 23.27 3.01 -19.42
N TYR A 696 24.43 2.42 -19.06
CA TYR A 696 24.78 2.15 -17.66
C TYR A 696 25.53 3.30 -16.98
N LYS A 697 25.68 4.47 -17.63
CA LYS A 697 26.46 5.57 -17.08
C LYS A 697 25.87 6.05 -15.73
N PRO A 698 26.63 5.98 -14.62
CA PRO A 698 26.13 6.41 -13.32
C PRO A 698 25.78 7.90 -13.33
N SER A 699 24.73 8.26 -12.59
CA SER A 699 24.33 9.64 -12.34
C SER A 699 25.32 10.31 -11.40
N ARG A 700 25.39 11.65 -11.50
CA ARG A 700 26.23 12.45 -10.61
C ARG A 700 25.79 12.28 -9.15
N PHE A 701 24.48 12.28 -8.91
CA PHE A 701 23.91 12.07 -7.60
C PHE A 701 24.36 10.75 -6.94
N LEU A 702 24.32 9.64 -7.70
CA LEU A 702 24.79 8.34 -7.23
C LEU A 702 26.29 8.35 -6.95
N GLU A 703 27.09 8.91 -7.86
CA GLU A 703 28.54 9.03 -7.71
C GLU A 703 28.93 9.82 -6.46
N GLU A 704 28.26 10.95 -6.20
CA GLU A 704 28.53 11.79 -5.03
C GLU A 704 28.28 11.02 -3.73
N ARG A 705 27.15 10.31 -3.65
CA ARG A 705 26.78 9.55 -2.45
C ARG A 705 27.67 8.34 -2.21
N ALA A 706 28.03 7.64 -3.28
CA ALA A 706 29.01 6.57 -3.25
C ALA A 706 30.35 7.06 -2.66
N LYS A 707 30.89 8.18 -3.19
CA LYS A 707 32.16 8.76 -2.71
C LYS A 707 32.10 9.23 -1.25
N ARG A 708 30.94 9.72 -0.80
CA ARG A 708 30.72 10.22 0.57
C ARG A 708 30.36 9.12 1.57
N GLY A 709 30.06 7.90 1.11
CA GLY A 709 29.61 6.82 1.98
C GLY A 709 28.26 7.08 2.66
N ILE A 710 27.35 7.81 2.00
CA ILE A 710 26.03 8.13 2.55
C ILE A 710 24.90 7.42 1.77
N PRO A 711 23.74 7.15 2.41
CA PRO A 711 22.58 6.56 1.74
C PRO A 711 22.02 7.43 0.60
N LEU A 712 21.44 6.81 -0.41
CA LEU A 712 20.63 7.44 -1.47
C LEU A 712 19.44 8.20 -0.90
N SER A 713 18.81 7.67 0.15
CA SER A 713 17.70 8.33 0.84
C SER A 713 18.10 9.54 1.68
N ALA A 714 19.39 9.78 1.91
CA ALA A 714 19.85 10.91 2.70
C ALA A 714 19.36 12.25 2.08
N PRO A 715 18.82 13.19 2.88
CA PRO A 715 18.36 14.48 2.38
C PRO A 715 19.46 15.20 1.60
N ILE A 716 19.07 15.88 0.53
CA ILE A 716 19.99 16.73 -0.24
C ILE A 716 20.39 17.90 0.66
N SER A 717 21.67 17.97 1.05
CA SER A 717 22.20 19.10 1.82
C SER A 717 22.09 20.38 0.98
N THR A 718 21.36 21.38 1.46
CA THR A 718 21.19 22.69 0.79
C THR A 718 22.45 23.57 0.80
N SER A 719 23.63 23.03 1.10
CA SER A 719 24.89 23.77 1.10
C SER A 719 25.59 23.68 -0.26
N SER A 720 25.18 24.53 -1.22
CA SER A 720 26.06 25.18 -2.24
C SER A 720 25.29 25.86 -3.40
N ALA A 721 23.97 26.07 -3.31
CA ALA A 721 23.20 26.70 -4.39
C ALA A 721 22.27 27.80 -3.86
N THR A 722 22.84 28.83 -3.22
CA THR A 722 22.14 30.08 -2.86
C THR A 722 23.17 31.20 -2.69
N ASN A 723 23.89 31.54 -3.76
CA ASN A 723 24.60 32.83 -3.84
C ASN A 723 24.96 33.29 -5.27
N SER A 724 24.32 32.76 -6.30
CA SER A 724 24.46 33.33 -7.66
C SER A 724 23.17 33.12 -8.45
N ARG A 725 22.30 34.14 -8.37
CA ARG A 725 21.06 34.44 -9.12
C ARG A 725 19.97 34.87 -8.15
N LEU A 726 20.18 36.04 -7.56
CA LEU A 726 19.13 37.03 -7.35
C LEU A 726 19.11 37.92 -8.58
#